data_AF-A0A369XM36-F1
#
_entry.id   AF-A0A369XM36-F1
#
_cell.length_a   1.000
_cell.length_b   1.000
_cell.length_c   1.000
_cell.angle_alpha   90.00
_cell.angle_beta   90.00
_cell.angle_gamma   90.00
#
_symmetry.space_group_name_H-M   'P 1'
#
loop_
_entity.id
_entity.type
_entity.pdbx_description
1 polymer ?
#
loop_
_entity_poly.entity_id
_entity_poly.type
_entity_poly.pdbx_seq_one_letter_code
_entity_poly.pdbx_strand_id
1 'polypeptide(L)'
;MNEKPTTIARSSALPLTQDFYHLRRQGVGFIEQMGSRLWTDYNTHDPGITILEALCYALTDLSYRVGWDIKDLLALEKPSADLADAFPGQAFFSAREILTVNPTTPDDFRRLLIDLDKVRNAWVAGKECPCETSYYACCEEDQLRLSYHRPSDAERSAKQVTPLGLYEARLELEADVELGDLNDLKIEQDVVIAAADGVHQISMELRFPRMGLADGRLWDLFLGSKQAEPEDRSGVIAAVTLLRLGATKTFDVFSAASLPDEQARDAYLRAHWRDVLFVDLAIEFTVTLSDQSTLSQELYIDNAALRVFGGDAARGATSIQLVTSWLEDASAGGFVARYRHKARAARRAVNSAKAVLHAHRNLGEDFCRVEPIGIEEVAVCAEVEVLTDADIESVQARIWFEIEQYFNPAIRFNSLPALLAAGERVEEIFNGPQLDNGFIQAQDLDASALKTALRTSDIINRLMDIEGVMAVNRLLLTKYDAEGNVVPGAADPLWDAVDGKPIFDANKVSAAWLLFVSQQRQPRLYRKLSRFLFYKNGLPFVPRMDEAEDSLQQLHGAAERPKNPFAAKDLDIPQGSFKQADEYYPLQCSFPQAYGIGAEGLPAHVSPERRAQARQLKAYLMVFEQLLGNALAQLAHTADLFSLDPELRRTYFVKEFSEALIPGFDELTAGLDKAAVEAISESDAEFRQRRNRFLDHLLARFGEQFSEYALLLGRLDGRQLALERLIKDKIAFLKAYPQISHDRGKAFNYRLDPCSPANYPGIKKRISLLLGYPDLEFVSTVEHVGADYRVEFALRDRSMGIWLEGGLTLTAADEAAAKALAYEVLTQRLSRADACTIDEEEDGFRLILNDLADAELGRHPDLFAARSLAQALCDELLAWAANERCIVVEHLLLRPKFPGDALYPACADGACRTCGDEDPYSFRITFVMPGWTTAYKDNMDLRRFAERSIQQETPAHLLGKTCWVGNDGFVENPCAEVVDQLAALLIATSAPSEGVEAGDSEACACALEIYHEFSRAFVAWYENRAHDHFQSAALGARLQAEFASQVRLADSDCAALMEDPLWSEVEALMVAHFRQVVLHGLQFERFEGAWRRWLQANARFDWAEERLHERVAAILRARLLDASASADALHGCAVAILRQYGSAFYDWMADNLAQGREVDEFTAFAPGAVSLGAELGFTPGTAVAIGEMLKERYAGYREVSYRLWVVGQLLGNLRNIYPGATLHDCDDGSDRNPVRLDNTALGNYPLRGSLS
;
A
#
# COMPACT_ATOMS: atom_id res chain seq x y z
N MET A 1 3.35 6.49 45.71
CA MET A 1 3.68 5.12 46.14
C MET A 1 4.12 5.15 47.59
N ASN A 2 3.30 4.64 48.52
CA ASN A 2 3.75 4.27 49.86
C ASN A 2 3.88 2.75 49.85
N GLU A 3 5.00 2.23 49.34
CA GLU A 3 5.32 0.82 49.54
C GLU A 3 5.48 0.59 51.04
N LYS A 4 4.59 -0.23 51.61
CA LYS A 4 4.74 -0.69 52.98
C LYS A 4 6.08 -1.44 53.08
N PRO A 5 6.86 -1.23 54.15
CA PRO A 5 8.12 -1.95 54.35
C PRO A 5 7.85 -3.46 54.33
N THR A 6 8.61 -4.17 53.52
CA THR A 6 8.60 -5.64 53.38
C THR A 6 9.00 -6.27 54.71
N THR A 7 8.03 -6.62 55.55
CA THR A 7 8.26 -7.43 56.76
C THR A 7 8.29 -8.90 56.39
N ILE A 8 9.43 -9.55 56.58
CA ILE A 8 9.55 -11.01 56.48
C ILE A 8 8.72 -11.63 57.60
N ALA A 9 7.64 -12.33 57.25
CA ALA A 9 6.81 -13.02 58.22
C ALA A 9 7.62 -14.14 58.89
N ARG A 10 7.55 -14.26 60.22
CA ARG A 10 8.26 -15.27 61.01
C ARG A 10 7.88 -16.72 60.65
N SER A 11 6.76 -16.89 59.95
CA SER A 11 6.23 -18.16 59.47
C SER A 11 5.37 -17.91 58.22
N SER A 12 5.99 -17.74 57.06
CA SER A 12 5.25 -17.77 55.79
C SER A 12 4.70 -19.18 55.59
N ALA A 13 3.38 -19.31 55.40
CA ALA A 13 2.81 -20.57 54.95
C ALA A 13 3.38 -20.87 53.56
N LEU A 14 4.17 -21.93 53.44
CA LEU A 14 4.65 -22.41 52.14
C LEU A 14 3.46 -22.93 51.32
N PRO A 15 3.50 -22.80 49.98
CA PRO A 15 2.61 -23.56 49.11
C PRO A 15 2.62 -25.04 49.50
N LEU A 16 1.48 -25.73 49.40
CA LEU A 16 1.36 -27.15 49.83
C LEU A 16 2.38 -28.08 49.14
N THR A 17 2.78 -27.75 47.92
CA THR A 17 3.78 -28.48 47.12
C THR A 17 5.22 -28.17 47.52
N GLN A 18 5.45 -27.14 48.32
CA GLN A 18 6.75 -26.78 48.91
C GLN A 18 6.80 -27.14 50.42
N ASP A 19 5.69 -27.58 51.01
CA ASP A 19 5.64 -28.10 52.38
C ASP A 19 6.00 -29.59 52.40
N PHE A 20 7.25 -29.87 52.77
CA PHE A 20 7.77 -31.22 52.97
C PHE A 20 6.87 -32.11 53.83
N TYR A 21 6.37 -31.61 54.97
CA TYR A 21 5.57 -32.41 55.89
C TYR A 21 4.19 -32.72 55.30
N HIS A 22 3.65 -31.80 54.51
CA HIS A 22 2.44 -32.06 53.75
C HIS A 22 2.64 -33.16 52.70
N LEU A 23 3.66 -33.03 51.85
CA LEU A 23 4.00 -34.04 50.84
C LEU A 23 4.24 -35.41 51.47
N ARG A 24 4.99 -35.47 52.57
CA ARG A 24 5.26 -36.70 53.30
C ARG A 24 3.98 -37.35 53.81
N ARG A 25 3.07 -36.58 54.43
CA ARG A 25 1.77 -37.09 54.90
C ARG A 25 0.93 -37.65 53.75
N GLN A 26 0.91 -36.97 52.60
CA GLN A 26 0.22 -37.49 51.42
C GLN A 26 0.85 -38.78 50.91
N GLY A 27 2.18 -38.83 50.81
CA GLY A 27 2.91 -40.02 50.36
C GLY A 27 2.65 -41.24 51.26
N VAL A 28 2.70 -41.06 52.58
CA VAL A 28 2.34 -42.13 53.55
C VAL A 28 0.88 -42.54 53.38
N GLY A 29 -0.04 -41.59 53.20
CA GLY A 29 -1.44 -41.89 52.93
C GLY A 29 -1.66 -42.72 51.66
N PHE A 30 -0.90 -42.48 50.58
CA PHE A 30 -0.92 -43.33 49.38
C PHE A 30 -0.41 -44.75 49.66
N ILE A 31 0.68 -44.88 50.43
CA ILE A 31 1.21 -46.19 50.82
C ILE A 31 0.19 -46.96 51.67
N GLU A 32 -0.45 -46.32 52.64
CA GLU A 32 -1.51 -46.93 53.46
C GLU A 32 -2.67 -47.45 52.61
N GLN A 33 -3.13 -46.65 51.64
CA GLN A 33 -4.23 -47.02 50.74
C GLN A 33 -3.88 -48.20 49.82
N MET A 34 -2.68 -48.19 49.23
CA MET A 34 -2.28 -49.20 48.25
C MET A 34 -1.69 -50.47 48.88
N GLY A 35 -1.06 -50.34 50.05
CA GLY A 35 -0.11 -51.32 50.57
C GLY A 35 -0.33 -51.76 52.02
N SER A 36 -1.34 -51.26 52.74
CA SER A 36 -1.54 -51.55 54.18
C SER A 36 -1.62 -53.03 54.56
N ARG A 37 -1.91 -53.93 53.62
CA ARG A 37 -1.87 -55.39 53.86
C ARG A 37 -0.45 -55.97 53.92
N LEU A 38 0.50 -55.38 53.20
CA LEU A 38 1.86 -55.89 53.02
C LEU A 38 2.91 -55.03 53.72
N TRP A 39 2.72 -53.71 53.74
CA TRP A 39 3.60 -52.75 54.37
C TRP A 39 2.84 -52.03 55.47
N THR A 40 3.14 -52.37 56.72
CA THR A 40 2.41 -51.91 57.93
C THR A 40 3.22 -50.97 58.82
N ASP A 41 4.50 -50.76 58.54
CA ASP A 41 5.39 -49.91 59.30
C ASP A 41 5.74 -48.63 58.52
N TYR A 42 5.26 -47.48 59.00
CA TYR A 42 5.46 -46.17 58.36
C TYR A 42 6.40 -45.25 59.15
N ASN A 43 7.21 -45.84 60.04
CA ASN A 43 8.15 -45.08 60.88
C ASN A 43 9.43 -44.72 60.12
N THR A 44 10.16 -43.74 60.63
CA THR A 44 11.38 -43.17 60.02
C THR A 44 12.57 -44.14 59.92
N HIS A 45 12.49 -45.31 60.56
CA HIS A 45 13.54 -46.32 60.49
C HIS A 45 13.36 -47.28 59.30
N ASP A 46 12.18 -47.30 58.67
CA ASP A 46 11.90 -48.09 57.49
C ASP A 46 12.60 -47.46 56.26
N PRO A 47 13.44 -48.22 55.53
CA PRO A 47 14.12 -47.71 54.35
C PRO A 47 13.19 -47.17 53.26
N GLY A 48 12.01 -47.74 53.07
CA GLY A 48 11.02 -47.25 52.11
C GLY A 48 10.46 -45.88 52.50
N ILE A 49 10.29 -45.61 53.80
CA ILE A 49 9.88 -44.29 54.30
C ILE A 49 11.01 -43.27 54.13
N THR A 50 12.27 -43.66 54.34
CA THR A 50 13.41 -42.77 54.07
C THR A 50 13.54 -42.42 52.57
N ILE A 51 13.22 -43.36 51.67
CA ILE A 51 13.17 -43.09 50.22
C ILE A 51 12.05 -42.09 49.92
N LEU A 52 10.86 -42.30 50.50
CA LEU A 52 9.75 -41.36 50.34
C LEU A 52 10.12 -39.96 50.83
N GLU A 53 10.75 -39.84 52.00
CA GLU A 53 11.20 -38.56 52.54
C GLU A 53 12.19 -37.85 51.61
N ALA A 54 13.18 -38.57 51.08
CA ALA A 54 14.12 -38.01 50.10
C ALA A 54 13.39 -37.50 48.84
N LEU A 55 12.43 -38.28 48.32
CA LEU A 55 11.61 -37.87 47.18
C LEU A 55 10.75 -36.65 47.49
N CYS A 56 10.12 -36.59 48.67
CA CYS A 56 9.36 -35.43 49.11
C CYS A 56 10.24 -34.18 49.16
N TYR A 57 11.48 -34.29 49.63
CA TYR A 57 12.42 -33.17 49.63
C TYR A 57 12.78 -32.72 48.20
N ALA A 58 13.10 -33.66 47.30
CA ALA A 58 13.39 -33.33 45.91
C ALA A 58 12.19 -32.65 45.20
N LEU A 59 10.97 -33.07 45.50
CA LEU A 59 9.75 -32.43 44.98
C LEU A 59 9.58 -30.98 45.48
N THR A 60 10.05 -30.64 46.69
CA THR A 60 10.02 -29.24 47.15
C THR A 60 10.93 -28.34 46.33
N ASP A 61 12.11 -28.81 45.90
CA ASP A 61 13.01 -28.08 45.01
C ASP A 61 12.38 -27.91 43.63
N LEU A 62 11.88 -28.99 43.03
CA LEU A 62 11.16 -28.92 41.76
C LEU A 62 10.00 -27.91 41.82
N SER A 63 9.18 -27.95 42.88
CA SER A 63 8.07 -27.01 43.07
C SER A 63 8.53 -25.57 43.33
N TYR A 64 9.72 -25.37 43.89
CA TYR A 64 10.30 -24.03 44.05
C TYR A 64 10.69 -23.45 42.68
N ARG A 65 11.36 -24.24 41.83
CA ARG A 65 11.80 -23.80 40.49
C ARG A 65 10.65 -23.58 39.52
N VAL A 66 9.61 -24.42 39.57
CA VAL A 66 8.37 -24.21 38.81
C VAL A 66 7.69 -22.89 39.17
N GLY A 67 7.91 -22.37 40.39
CA GLY A 67 7.38 -21.08 40.85
C GLY A 67 8.22 -19.85 40.48
N TRP A 68 9.27 -20.00 39.67
CA TRP A 68 10.03 -18.84 39.16
C TRP A 68 9.16 -17.96 38.24
N ASP A 69 9.51 -16.68 38.12
CA ASP A 69 8.84 -15.76 37.20
C ASP A 69 8.98 -16.26 35.76
N ILE A 70 7.92 -16.16 34.97
CA ILE A 70 7.89 -16.65 33.59
C ILE A 70 8.96 -15.98 32.73
N LYS A 71 9.27 -14.69 32.98
CA LYS A 71 10.34 -14.00 32.24
C LYS A 71 11.71 -14.62 32.49
N ASP A 72 11.95 -15.16 33.68
CA ASP A 72 13.21 -15.82 34.04
C ASP A 72 13.27 -17.26 33.48
N LEU A 73 12.12 -17.93 33.38
CA LEU A 73 12.00 -19.27 32.76
C LEU A 73 12.16 -19.23 31.24
N LEU A 74 11.78 -18.12 30.61
CA LEU A 74 11.92 -17.90 29.17
C LEU A 74 13.25 -17.24 28.79
N ALA A 75 14.02 -16.74 29.77
CA ALA A 75 15.29 -16.06 29.52
C ALA A 75 16.31 -17.03 28.93
N LEU A 76 17.02 -16.57 27.90
CA LEU A 76 18.10 -17.32 27.27
C LEU A 76 19.41 -17.15 28.05
N GLU A 77 20.28 -18.16 28.00
CA GLU A 77 21.61 -18.12 28.63
C GLU A 77 22.43 -16.92 28.13
N LYS A 78 22.36 -16.66 26.82
CA LYS A 78 22.86 -15.44 26.21
C LYS A 78 21.67 -14.52 25.98
N PRO A 79 21.59 -13.36 26.66
CA PRO A 79 20.51 -12.43 26.44
C PRO A 79 20.55 -11.91 25.00
N SER A 80 19.37 -11.57 24.48
CA SER A 80 19.24 -10.96 23.16
C SER A 80 20.08 -9.69 23.05
N ALA A 81 20.68 -9.46 21.88
CA ALA A 81 21.36 -8.21 21.58
C ALA A 81 20.37 -7.07 21.34
N ASP A 82 19.14 -7.41 20.94
CA ASP A 82 18.06 -6.45 20.74
C ASP A 82 17.16 -6.40 21.98
N LEU A 83 17.10 -5.24 22.63
CA LEU A 83 16.24 -5.04 23.80
C LEU A 83 14.75 -4.99 23.43
N ALA A 84 14.43 -4.72 22.16
CA ALA A 84 13.07 -4.77 21.63
C ALA A 84 12.61 -6.21 21.33
N ASP A 85 13.53 -7.18 21.26
CA ASP A 85 13.23 -8.60 21.12
C ASP A 85 13.92 -9.41 22.23
N ALA A 86 13.40 -9.28 23.45
CA ALA A 86 13.96 -9.91 24.65
C ALA A 86 13.90 -11.45 24.62
N PHE A 87 12.99 -12.02 23.83
CA PHE A 87 12.72 -13.45 23.73
C PHE A 87 12.76 -13.89 22.25
N PRO A 88 13.94 -13.86 21.62
CA PRO A 88 14.06 -14.05 20.18
C PRO A 88 13.57 -15.43 19.76
N GLY A 89 12.93 -15.48 18.59
CA GLY A 89 12.34 -16.70 18.08
C GLY A 89 11.04 -17.11 18.76
N GLN A 90 10.40 -16.23 19.54
CA GLN A 90 9.05 -16.45 20.08
C GLN A 90 8.03 -15.57 19.34
N ALA A 91 6.74 -15.96 19.34
CA ALA A 91 5.66 -15.13 18.82
C ALA A 91 5.17 -14.09 19.85
N PHE A 92 6.09 -13.40 20.54
CA PHE A 92 5.79 -12.37 21.54
C PHE A 92 6.04 -10.98 20.96
N PHE A 93 5.18 -10.58 20.03
CA PHE A 93 5.24 -9.27 19.40
C PHE A 93 4.88 -8.16 20.38
N SER A 94 5.50 -7.00 20.19
CA SER A 94 5.23 -5.79 20.96
C SER A 94 3.83 -5.22 20.66
N ALA A 95 3.35 -4.32 21.52
CA ALA A 95 2.04 -3.69 21.32
C ALA A 95 2.02 -2.85 20.04
N ARG A 96 3.11 -2.14 19.75
CA ARG A 96 3.25 -1.33 18.53
C ARG A 96 3.19 -2.19 17.27
N GLU A 97 3.82 -3.36 17.26
CA GLU A 97 3.84 -4.27 16.09
C GLU A 97 2.49 -4.93 15.80
N ILE A 98 1.71 -5.26 16.85
CA ILE A 98 0.52 -6.12 16.70
C ILE A 98 -0.82 -5.38 16.75
N LEU A 99 -0.87 -4.20 17.39
CA LEU A 99 -2.12 -3.44 17.57
C LEU A 99 -2.29 -2.33 16.54
N THR A 100 -1.19 -1.82 15.97
CA THR A 100 -1.27 -0.84 14.89
C THR A 100 -1.63 -1.51 13.57
N VAL A 101 -2.28 -0.75 12.69
CA VAL A 101 -2.77 -1.24 11.39
C VAL A 101 -2.43 -0.26 10.28
N ASN A 102 -2.36 -0.72 9.04
CA ASN A 102 -2.33 0.18 7.89
C ASN A 102 -3.57 1.11 7.94
N PRO A 103 -3.46 2.41 7.62
CA PRO A 103 -4.58 3.33 7.71
C PRO A 103 -5.77 2.88 6.84
N THR A 104 -6.94 2.73 7.47
CA THR A 104 -8.16 2.28 6.78
C THR A 104 -9.25 3.33 6.75
N THR A 105 -9.24 4.27 7.70
CA THR A 105 -10.23 5.36 7.77
C THR A 105 -9.65 6.70 7.33
N PRO A 106 -10.49 7.67 6.95
CA PRO A 106 -10.03 9.04 6.69
C PRO A 106 -9.27 9.66 7.86
N ASP A 107 -9.65 9.33 9.10
CA ASP A 107 -8.94 9.78 10.30
C ASP A 107 -7.57 9.13 10.46
N ASP A 108 -7.41 7.88 10.07
CA ASP A 108 -6.10 7.21 10.07
C ASP A 108 -5.17 7.84 9.04
N PHE A 109 -5.64 8.06 7.81
CA PHE A 109 -4.84 8.78 6.81
C PHE A 109 -4.51 10.20 7.28
N ARG A 110 -5.44 10.86 7.98
CA ARG A 110 -5.20 12.16 8.60
C ARG A 110 -4.10 12.09 9.66
N ARG A 111 -4.12 11.13 10.59
CA ARG A 111 -3.04 10.91 11.58
C ARG A 111 -1.69 10.69 10.90
N LEU A 112 -1.66 9.82 9.89
CA LEU A 112 -0.45 9.52 9.12
C LEU A 112 0.11 10.77 8.41
N LEU A 113 -0.75 11.60 7.83
CA LEU A 113 -0.34 12.83 7.16
C LEU A 113 0.17 13.88 8.15
N ILE A 114 -0.49 14.05 9.30
CA ILE A 114 -0.09 15.00 10.36
C ILE A 114 1.28 14.64 10.95
N ASP A 115 1.60 13.35 11.01
CA ASP A 115 2.89 12.87 11.53
C ASP A 115 4.08 13.27 10.63
N LEU A 116 3.84 13.67 9.38
CA LEU A 116 4.90 14.17 8.49
C LEU A 116 5.39 15.54 8.95
N ASP A 117 6.71 15.72 9.07
CA ASP A 117 7.35 16.97 9.52
C ASP A 117 6.78 18.24 8.87
N LYS A 118 6.54 18.22 7.55
CA LYS A 118 6.08 19.38 6.77
C LYS A 118 4.56 19.64 6.77
N VAL A 119 3.78 18.81 7.46
CA VAL A 119 2.32 18.92 7.50
C VAL A 119 1.88 19.25 8.92
N ARG A 120 1.22 20.38 9.10
CA ARG A 120 0.67 20.83 10.38
C ARG A 120 -0.67 20.17 10.69
N ASN A 121 -1.53 20.06 9.68
CA ASN A 121 -2.84 19.42 9.75
C ASN A 121 -3.20 18.82 8.39
N ALA A 122 -4.15 17.89 8.35
CA ALA A 122 -4.66 17.33 7.12
C ALA A 122 -6.14 17.01 7.25
N TRP A 123 -6.87 16.97 6.14
CA TRP A 123 -8.23 16.46 6.09
C TRP A 123 -8.37 15.55 4.89
N VAL A 124 -8.86 14.34 5.13
CA VAL A 124 -9.15 13.36 4.08
C VAL A 124 -10.65 13.16 4.05
N ALA A 125 -11.25 13.24 2.87
CA ALA A 125 -12.68 13.05 2.69
C ALA A 125 -12.96 12.17 1.48
N GLY A 126 -13.98 11.30 1.62
CA GLY A 126 -14.58 10.62 0.48
C GLY A 126 -15.17 11.67 -0.46
N LYS A 127 -15.00 11.43 -1.75
CA LYS A 127 -15.32 12.40 -2.79
C LYS A 127 -16.82 12.48 -3.08
N GLU A 128 -17.38 13.69 -3.08
CA GLU A 128 -18.81 13.95 -3.38
C GLU A 128 -19.06 14.38 -4.85
N CYS A 129 -18.03 14.81 -5.61
CA CYS A 129 -18.15 15.28 -7.00
C CYS A 129 -16.96 14.82 -7.88
N PRO A 130 -17.12 14.60 -9.20
CA PRO A 130 -16.05 14.05 -10.04
C PRO A 130 -14.83 15.00 -10.22
N CYS A 131 -13.69 14.72 -9.55
CA CYS A 131 -12.32 15.12 -9.96
C CYS A 131 -12.00 14.71 -11.41
N GLU A 132 -12.70 13.70 -11.92
CA GLU A 132 -12.38 12.96 -13.15
C GLU A 132 -13.65 12.82 -14.02
N THR A 133 -13.61 11.90 -14.98
CA THR A 133 -14.61 11.75 -16.03
C THR A 133 -15.79 10.90 -15.57
N SER A 134 -17.01 11.38 -15.82
CA SER A 134 -18.22 10.55 -15.79
C SER A 134 -18.50 9.94 -17.16
N TYR A 135 -19.06 8.74 -17.19
CA TYR A 135 -19.55 8.09 -18.41
C TYR A 135 -21.03 7.74 -18.28
N TYR A 136 -21.66 7.33 -19.38
CA TYR A 136 -23.04 6.86 -19.44
C TYR A 136 -23.05 5.36 -19.66
N ALA A 137 -23.89 4.66 -18.89
CA ALA A 137 -24.22 3.26 -19.11
C ALA A 137 -25.59 3.18 -19.79
N CYS A 138 -25.68 2.45 -20.91
CA CYS A 138 -26.90 2.21 -21.66
C CYS A 138 -27.04 0.75 -22.08
N CYS A 139 -28.28 0.28 -22.22
CA CYS A 139 -28.55 -1.06 -22.72
C CYS A 139 -28.68 -1.05 -24.25
N GLU A 140 -27.90 -1.88 -24.94
CA GLU A 140 -27.98 -2.13 -26.38
C GLU A 140 -28.04 -3.64 -26.62
N GLU A 141 -29.07 -4.13 -27.30
CA GLU A 141 -29.22 -5.57 -27.62
C GLU A 141 -29.14 -6.49 -26.37
N ASP A 142 -29.80 -6.09 -25.28
CA ASP A 142 -29.73 -6.74 -23.96
C ASP A 142 -28.32 -6.82 -23.33
N GLN A 143 -27.34 -6.07 -23.87
CA GLN A 143 -26.01 -5.91 -23.31
C GLN A 143 -25.77 -4.50 -22.76
N LEU A 144 -25.07 -4.43 -21.63
CA LEU A 144 -24.68 -3.15 -21.04
C LEU A 144 -23.47 -2.57 -21.77
N ARG A 145 -23.62 -1.36 -22.31
CA ARG A 145 -22.53 -0.63 -22.99
C ARG A 145 -22.26 0.71 -22.30
N LEU A 146 -20.98 1.08 -22.30
CA LEU A 146 -20.49 2.32 -21.70
C LEU A 146 -20.12 3.31 -22.81
N SER A 147 -20.42 4.60 -22.62
CA SER A 147 -20.12 5.66 -23.58
C SER A 147 -19.87 7.01 -22.90
N TYR A 148 -19.03 7.86 -23.48
CA TYR A 148 -18.83 9.24 -23.03
C TYR A 148 -19.94 10.20 -23.48
N HIS A 149 -20.73 9.83 -24.49
CA HIS A 149 -21.87 10.61 -24.94
C HIS A 149 -23.17 10.00 -24.45
N ARG A 150 -24.16 10.85 -24.17
CA ARG A 150 -25.51 10.38 -23.91
C ARG A 150 -26.11 9.89 -25.24
N PRO A 151 -26.60 8.65 -25.33
CA PRO A 151 -27.24 8.14 -26.54
C PRO A 151 -28.41 9.03 -26.99
N SER A 152 -28.60 9.17 -28.30
CA SER A 152 -29.64 10.03 -28.89
C SER A 152 -31.06 9.47 -28.79
N ASP A 153 -31.20 8.17 -28.54
CA ASP A 153 -32.51 7.50 -28.41
C ASP A 153 -33.12 7.74 -27.02
N ALA A 154 -34.22 8.50 -26.98
CA ALA A 154 -34.96 8.82 -25.76
C ALA A 154 -35.64 7.61 -25.08
N GLU A 155 -35.79 6.48 -25.79
CA GLU A 155 -36.39 5.25 -25.26
C GLU A 155 -35.43 4.41 -24.40
N ARG A 156 -34.11 4.64 -24.49
CA ARG A 156 -33.10 3.92 -23.70
C ARG A 156 -32.79 4.67 -22.40
N SER A 157 -32.91 4.01 -21.25
CA SER A 157 -32.59 4.59 -19.94
C SER A 157 -31.07 4.71 -19.73
N ALA A 158 -30.44 5.74 -20.30
CA ALA A 158 -29.03 6.03 -20.07
C ALA A 158 -28.81 6.60 -18.65
N LYS A 159 -27.95 5.94 -17.86
CA LYS A 159 -27.58 6.37 -16.50
C LYS A 159 -26.17 6.95 -16.51
N GLN A 160 -25.99 8.16 -15.97
CA GLN A 160 -24.65 8.72 -15.74
C GLN A 160 -24.03 8.05 -14.52
N VAL A 161 -22.78 7.63 -14.64
CA VAL A 161 -22.04 6.90 -13.60
C VAL A 161 -20.75 7.64 -13.29
N THR A 162 -20.40 7.68 -12.00
CA THR A 162 -19.13 8.21 -11.49
C THR A 162 -18.52 7.15 -10.58
N PRO A 163 -17.31 6.66 -10.87
CA PRO A 163 -16.61 5.72 -9.99
C PRO A 163 -16.45 6.27 -8.55
N LEU A 164 -16.71 5.40 -7.58
CA LEU A 164 -16.55 5.60 -6.14
C LEU A 164 -15.19 5.06 -5.67
N GLY A 165 -14.91 5.14 -4.36
CA GLY A 165 -13.62 4.70 -3.79
C GLY A 165 -12.48 5.72 -3.99
N LEU A 166 -12.81 6.98 -4.27
CA LEU A 166 -11.83 8.06 -4.44
C LEU A 166 -11.84 9.02 -3.26
N TYR A 167 -10.65 9.38 -2.79
CA TYR A 167 -10.44 10.33 -1.70
C TYR A 167 -9.81 11.62 -2.19
N GLU A 168 -10.11 12.69 -1.48
CA GLU A 168 -9.42 13.97 -1.57
C GLU A 168 -8.71 14.27 -0.23
N ALA A 169 -7.45 14.68 -0.31
CA ALA A 169 -6.67 15.16 0.82
C ALA A 169 -6.42 16.67 0.68
N ARG A 170 -6.65 17.40 1.77
CA ARG A 170 -6.27 18.81 1.94
C ARG A 170 -5.23 18.91 3.03
N LEU A 171 -4.11 19.55 2.72
CA LEU A 171 -2.95 19.62 3.60
C LEU A 171 -2.80 21.05 4.12
N GLU A 172 -2.77 21.22 5.43
CA GLU A 172 -2.21 22.41 6.04
C GLU A 172 -0.71 22.17 6.21
N LEU A 173 0.09 22.87 5.43
CA LEU A 173 1.54 22.81 5.49
C LEU A 173 2.07 23.62 6.67
N GLU A 174 3.20 23.18 7.23
CA GLU A 174 3.93 23.98 8.21
C GLU A 174 4.40 25.31 7.61
N ALA A 175 4.44 26.35 8.44
CA ALA A 175 4.99 27.63 8.04
C ALA A 175 6.52 27.53 7.89
N ASP A 176 7.05 28.32 6.96
CA ASP A 176 8.50 28.46 6.75
C ASP A 176 8.99 29.76 7.40
N VAL A 177 10.16 29.71 8.04
CA VAL A 177 10.73 30.83 8.79
C VAL A 177 10.99 32.05 7.89
N GLU A 178 11.35 31.83 6.62
CA GLU A 178 11.67 32.90 5.66
C GLU A 178 10.51 33.22 4.70
N LEU A 179 9.74 32.20 4.33
CA LEU A 179 8.69 32.28 3.29
C LEU A 179 7.27 32.47 3.86
N GLY A 180 7.12 32.38 5.18
CA GLY A 180 5.85 32.53 5.89
C GLY A 180 4.92 31.33 5.69
N ASP A 181 3.61 31.58 5.68
CA ASP A 181 2.58 30.54 5.54
C ASP A 181 2.62 29.92 4.12
N LEU A 182 3.04 28.66 4.02
CA LEU A 182 3.13 27.93 2.75
C LEU A 182 1.77 27.59 2.12
N ASN A 183 0.66 27.84 2.82
CA ASN A 183 -0.70 27.54 2.35
C ASN A 183 -1.33 28.69 1.55
N ASP A 184 -0.76 29.89 1.62
CA ASP A 184 -1.20 31.04 0.83
C ASP A 184 -0.33 31.26 -0.42
N LEU A 185 -0.80 32.11 -1.33
CA LEU A 185 -0.10 32.51 -2.54
C LEU A 185 0.39 33.95 -2.46
N LYS A 186 0.58 34.49 -1.25
CA LYS A 186 1.01 35.88 -1.06
C LYS A 186 2.46 35.95 -0.57
N ILE A 187 3.12 37.02 -0.98
CA ILE A 187 4.41 37.43 -0.48
C ILE A 187 4.24 38.82 0.14
N GLU A 188 4.66 38.95 1.39
CA GLU A 188 4.70 40.22 2.10
C GLU A 188 6.14 40.73 2.11
N GLN A 189 6.33 42.01 1.79
CA GLN A 189 7.62 42.68 1.78
C GLN A 189 7.49 44.07 2.39
N ASP A 190 8.33 44.35 3.38
CA ASP A 190 8.46 45.67 3.95
C ASP A 190 9.58 46.44 3.25
N VAL A 191 9.26 47.65 2.80
CA VAL A 191 10.18 48.57 2.15
C VAL A 191 10.21 49.89 2.90
N VAL A 192 11.34 50.58 2.82
CA VAL A 192 11.58 51.81 3.56
C VAL A 192 11.75 52.96 2.57
N ILE A 193 10.99 54.04 2.78
CA ILE A 193 11.00 55.23 1.91
C ILE A 193 11.44 56.45 2.71
N ALA A 194 12.36 57.22 2.15
CA ALA A 194 12.69 58.55 2.65
C ALA A 194 11.67 59.58 2.11
N ALA A 195 10.88 60.15 3.01
CA ALA A 195 10.03 61.30 2.74
C ALA A 195 10.67 62.59 3.31
N ALA A 196 10.08 63.75 3.00
CA ALA A 196 10.61 65.04 3.45
C ALA A 196 10.59 65.23 4.99
N ASP A 197 9.72 64.51 5.69
CA ASP A 197 9.51 64.55 7.15
C ASP A 197 10.17 63.37 7.90
N GLY A 198 10.82 62.46 7.21
CA GLY A 198 11.52 61.32 7.81
C GLY A 198 11.47 60.06 6.97
N VAL A 199 11.88 58.96 7.59
CA VAL A 199 11.88 57.63 6.98
C VAL A 199 10.58 56.92 7.39
N HIS A 200 9.83 56.43 6.40
CA HIS A 200 8.56 55.72 6.62
C HIS A 200 8.64 54.31 6.05
N GLN A 201 8.08 53.36 6.79
CA GLN A 201 7.95 51.97 6.35
C GLN A 201 6.65 51.78 5.59
N ILE A 202 6.72 51.04 4.49
CA ILE A 202 5.58 50.58 3.70
C ILE A 202 5.62 49.06 3.68
N SER A 203 4.46 48.43 3.89
CA SER A 203 4.29 46.99 3.72
C SER A 203 3.54 46.74 2.42
N MET A 204 4.09 45.90 1.55
CA MET A 204 3.47 45.51 0.29
C MET A 204 3.10 44.04 0.35
N GLU A 205 1.88 43.74 -0.06
CA GLU A 205 1.36 42.38 -0.15
C GLU A 205 1.03 42.10 -1.61
N LEU A 206 1.77 41.18 -2.22
CA LEU A 206 1.53 40.73 -3.59
C LEU A 206 0.99 39.30 -3.58
N ARG A 207 -0.22 39.11 -4.10
CA ARG A 207 -0.92 37.83 -4.20
C ARG A 207 -0.86 37.31 -5.62
N PHE A 208 -0.30 36.12 -5.78
CA PHE A 208 -0.12 35.49 -7.08
C PHE A 208 -1.34 34.63 -7.46
N PRO A 209 -1.73 34.60 -8.75
CA PRO A 209 -2.72 33.66 -9.23
C PRO A 209 -2.19 32.22 -9.20
N ARG A 210 -3.09 31.24 -9.31
CA ARG A 210 -2.75 29.81 -9.38
C ARG A 210 -2.12 29.44 -10.73
N MET A 211 -0.82 29.66 -10.86
CA MET A 211 -0.07 29.49 -12.12
C MET A 211 -0.08 28.05 -12.69
N GLY A 212 0.00 27.03 -11.82
CA GLY A 212 0.14 25.64 -12.27
C GLY A 212 -1.03 25.09 -13.11
N LEU A 213 -2.20 25.71 -13.06
CA LEU A 213 -3.38 25.31 -13.84
C LEU A 213 -3.46 26.01 -15.21
N ALA A 214 -2.96 27.24 -15.32
CA ALA A 214 -3.09 28.06 -16.52
C ALA A 214 -1.99 27.77 -17.57
N ASP A 215 -0.74 27.62 -17.12
CA ASP A 215 0.41 27.31 -17.99
C ASP A 215 1.33 26.27 -17.32
N GLY A 216 0.83 25.05 -17.19
CA GLY A 216 1.46 23.99 -16.40
C GLY A 216 2.88 23.66 -16.86
N ARG A 217 3.15 23.64 -18.17
CA ARG A 217 4.47 23.24 -18.71
C ARG A 217 5.55 24.28 -18.40
N LEU A 218 5.29 25.55 -18.72
CA LEU A 218 6.25 26.62 -18.42
C LEU A 218 6.39 26.82 -16.91
N TRP A 219 5.31 26.64 -16.15
CA TRP A 219 5.36 26.66 -14.68
C TRP A 219 6.22 25.53 -14.10
N ASP A 220 6.09 24.30 -14.60
CA ASP A 220 6.89 23.18 -14.13
C ASP A 220 8.37 23.34 -14.47
N LEU A 221 8.69 23.84 -15.67
CA LEU A 221 10.04 24.23 -16.06
C LEU A 221 10.59 25.34 -15.14
N PHE A 222 9.79 26.36 -14.85
CA PHE A 222 10.16 27.46 -13.97
C PHE A 222 10.48 26.97 -12.55
N LEU A 223 9.68 26.05 -11.98
CA LEU A 223 9.95 25.48 -10.65
C LEU A 223 11.06 24.42 -10.66
N GLY A 224 11.30 23.77 -11.80
CA GLY A 224 12.25 22.67 -11.98
C GLY A 224 13.69 23.11 -12.30
N SER A 225 13.88 24.31 -12.86
CA SER A 225 15.20 24.85 -13.18
C SER A 225 16.10 24.92 -11.94
N LYS A 226 17.31 24.37 -12.05
CA LYS A 226 18.29 24.34 -10.95
C LYS A 226 19.03 25.66 -10.87
N GLN A 227 19.21 26.17 -9.66
CA GLN A 227 20.26 27.16 -9.36
C GLN A 227 21.59 26.41 -9.41
N ALA A 228 22.55 26.89 -10.18
CA ALA A 228 23.92 26.37 -10.13
C ALA A 228 24.57 26.91 -8.85
N GLU A 229 24.73 26.05 -7.83
CA GLU A 229 25.44 26.34 -6.56
C GLU A 229 24.92 27.55 -5.73
N PRO A 230 25.14 27.58 -4.39
CA PRO A 230 24.74 28.71 -3.54
C PRO A 230 25.51 30.01 -3.82
N GLU A 231 26.67 29.93 -4.47
CA GLU A 231 27.60 31.06 -4.65
C GLU A 231 27.57 31.70 -6.04
N ASP A 232 26.85 31.11 -7.01
CA ASP A 232 26.75 31.67 -8.36
C ASP A 232 25.66 32.74 -8.44
N ARG A 233 26.06 33.97 -8.78
CA ARG A 233 25.17 35.13 -8.94
C ARG A 233 24.40 35.11 -10.27
N SER A 234 24.61 34.11 -11.12
CA SER A 234 23.77 33.86 -12.30
C SER A 234 22.44 33.22 -11.86
N GLY A 235 21.50 34.05 -11.45
CA GLY A 235 20.17 33.62 -11.04
C GLY A 235 19.44 32.86 -12.15
N VAL A 236 18.63 31.86 -11.75
CA VAL A 236 17.67 31.17 -12.63
C VAL A 236 16.73 32.18 -13.31
N ILE A 237 16.41 33.28 -12.62
CA ILE A 237 15.61 34.40 -13.14
C ILE A 237 16.60 35.43 -13.68
N ALA A 238 16.55 35.67 -15.00
CA ALA A 238 17.40 36.62 -15.69
C ALA A 238 16.84 38.05 -15.60
N ALA A 239 15.53 38.20 -15.73
CA ALA A 239 14.83 39.47 -15.62
C ALA A 239 13.37 39.28 -15.18
N VAL A 240 12.82 40.28 -14.51
CA VAL A 240 11.38 40.43 -14.25
C VAL A 240 10.98 41.79 -14.81
N THR A 241 9.98 41.82 -15.70
CA THR A 241 9.50 43.03 -16.35
C THR A 241 8.04 43.27 -15.98
N LEU A 242 7.72 44.48 -15.50
CA LEU A 242 6.34 44.87 -15.22
C LEU A 242 5.65 45.31 -16.51
N LEU A 243 4.69 44.53 -16.98
CA LEU A 243 3.97 44.79 -18.23
C LEU A 243 2.78 45.73 -18.01
N ARG A 244 2.07 45.58 -16.89
CA ARG A 244 0.86 46.32 -16.58
C ARG A 244 0.73 46.59 -15.10
N LEU A 245 0.17 47.75 -14.75
CA LEU A 245 -0.31 48.07 -13.41
C LEU A 245 -1.62 48.85 -13.51
N GLY A 246 -2.65 48.51 -12.74
CA GLY A 246 -3.90 49.27 -12.72
C GLY A 246 -4.87 48.85 -11.62
N ALA A 247 -5.80 49.72 -11.23
CA ALA A 247 -6.84 49.43 -10.23
C ALA A 247 -7.97 48.49 -10.74
N THR A 248 -7.95 48.14 -12.03
CA THR A 248 -8.82 47.11 -12.61
C THR A 248 -7.99 46.15 -13.45
N LYS A 249 -8.55 44.97 -13.77
CA LYS A 249 -7.88 43.94 -14.61
C LYS A 249 -7.67 44.36 -16.07
N THR A 250 -8.26 45.47 -16.51
CA THR A 250 -8.19 45.95 -17.91
C THR A 250 -7.49 47.30 -18.05
N PHE A 251 -7.33 48.06 -16.96
CA PHE A 251 -6.66 49.34 -17.00
C PHE A 251 -5.14 49.17 -16.88
N ASP A 252 -4.40 49.98 -17.62
CA ASP A 252 -2.93 50.02 -17.61
C ASP A 252 -2.43 51.46 -17.44
N VAL A 253 -1.73 51.72 -16.35
CA VAL A 253 -1.14 53.03 -16.02
C VAL A 253 -0.04 53.42 -17.01
N PHE A 254 0.64 52.46 -17.64
CA PHE A 254 1.77 52.75 -18.54
C PHE A 254 1.31 53.16 -19.95
N SER A 255 0.21 52.60 -20.45
CA SER A 255 -0.32 52.87 -21.80
C SER A 255 -1.59 53.75 -21.84
N ALA A 256 -2.21 54.09 -20.71
CA ALA A 256 -3.42 54.91 -20.68
C ALA A 256 -3.18 56.33 -21.21
N ALA A 257 -3.89 56.70 -22.29
CA ALA A 257 -3.85 58.05 -22.86
C ALA A 257 -4.34 59.15 -21.89
N SER A 258 -5.10 58.78 -20.85
CA SER A 258 -5.54 59.69 -19.78
C SER A 258 -4.43 60.05 -18.77
N LEU A 259 -3.28 59.36 -18.78
CA LEU A 259 -2.15 59.57 -17.88
C LEU A 259 -0.86 59.88 -18.68
N PRO A 260 -0.75 61.09 -19.27
CA PRO A 260 0.27 61.40 -20.28
C PRO A 260 1.69 61.61 -19.73
N ASP A 261 1.84 61.87 -18.43
CA ASP A 261 3.12 62.13 -17.77
C ASP A 261 3.26 61.39 -16.42
N GLU A 262 4.48 61.34 -15.87
CA GLU A 262 4.77 60.66 -14.60
C GLU A 262 3.99 61.25 -13.42
N GLN A 263 3.74 62.56 -13.41
CA GLN A 263 3.01 63.21 -12.32
C GLN A 263 1.55 62.77 -12.27
N ALA A 264 0.91 62.59 -13.44
CA ALA A 264 -0.43 62.03 -13.56
C ALA A 264 -0.48 60.55 -13.12
N ARG A 265 0.54 59.76 -13.47
CA ARG A 265 0.65 58.34 -13.06
C ARG A 265 0.85 58.19 -11.54
N ASP A 266 1.70 59.01 -10.95
CA ASP A 266 1.86 59.08 -9.49
C ASP A 266 0.57 59.50 -8.79
N ALA A 267 -0.16 60.46 -9.36
CA ALA A 267 -1.46 60.88 -8.83
C ALA A 267 -2.49 59.73 -8.87
N TYR A 268 -2.48 58.93 -9.93
CA TYR A 268 -3.31 57.73 -10.04
C TYR A 268 -3.00 56.71 -8.93
N LEU A 269 -1.71 56.37 -8.73
CA LEU A 269 -1.30 55.47 -7.66
C LEU A 269 -1.76 55.97 -6.28
N ARG A 270 -1.61 57.27 -6.01
CA ARG A 270 -2.03 57.88 -4.74
C ARG A 270 -3.55 57.89 -4.55
N ALA A 271 -4.31 58.07 -5.63
CA ALA A 271 -5.77 58.03 -5.59
C ALA A 271 -6.29 56.62 -5.27
N HIS A 272 -5.62 55.59 -5.80
CA HIS A 272 -5.97 54.18 -5.63
C HIS A 272 -5.17 53.46 -4.52
N TRP A 273 -4.50 54.22 -3.64
CA TRP A 273 -3.63 53.67 -2.58
C TRP A 273 -4.31 52.67 -1.65
N ARG A 274 -5.65 52.79 -1.49
CA ARG A 274 -6.46 51.92 -0.61
C ARG A 274 -7.15 50.79 -1.37
N ASP A 275 -7.10 50.81 -2.70
CA ASP A 275 -7.71 49.80 -3.56
C ASP A 275 -6.73 48.63 -3.77
N VAL A 276 -7.23 47.51 -4.29
CA VAL A 276 -6.37 46.43 -4.78
C VAL A 276 -5.95 46.80 -6.20
N LEU A 277 -4.65 46.81 -6.45
CA LEU A 277 -4.06 47.01 -7.77
C LEU A 277 -3.79 45.65 -8.41
N PHE A 278 -3.89 45.55 -9.73
CA PHE A 278 -3.56 44.35 -10.49
C PHE A 278 -2.30 44.61 -11.32
N VAL A 279 -1.38 43.66 -11.31
CA VAL A 279 -0.11 43.72 -12.04
C VAL A 279 0.07 42.52 -12.95
N ASP A 280 0.65 42.74 -14.12
CA ASP A 280 1.08 41.69 -15.05
C ASP A 280 2.61 41.70 -15.14
N LEU A 281 3.23 40.54 -15.02
CA LEU A 281 4.69 40.37 -14.98
C LEU A 281 5.14 39.41 -16.10
N ALA A 282 6.22 39.76 -16.80
CA ALA A 282 6.99 38.83 -17.63
C ALA A 282 8.26 38.41 -16.89
N ILE A 283 8.54 37.11 -16.85
CA ILE A 283 9.66 36.52 -16.15
C ILE A 283 10.53 35.80 -17.17
N GLU A 284 11.73 36.32 -17.39
CA GLU A 284 12.76 35.63 -18.18
C GLU A 284 13.55 34.70 -17.27
N PHE A 285 13.58 33.42 -17.59
CA PHE A 285 14.30 32.42 -16.81
C PHE A 285 15.07 31.44 -17.68
N THR A 286 16.15 30.88 -17.12
CA THR A 286 17.01 29.92 -17.80
C THR A 286 16.73 28.50 -17.32
N VAL A 287 16.77 27.55 -18.26
CA VAL A 287 16.61 26.12 -18.00
C VAL A 287 17.87 25.40 -18.48
N THR A 288 18.50 24.62 -17.61
CA THR A 288 19.60 23.71 -17.98
C THR A 288 19.02 22.40 -18.48
N LEU A 289 19.35 22.03 -19.73
CA LEU A 289 18.95 20.79 -20.37
C LEU A 289 19.89 19.63 -19.96
N SER A 290 19.52 18.39 -20.32
CA SER A 290 20.26 17.18 -19.99
C SER A 290 21.67 17.14 -20.57
N ASP A 291 21.89 17.83 -21.69
CA ASP A 291 23.19 18.03 -22.35
C ASP A 291 24.01 19.20 -21.76
N GLN A 292 23.57 19.74 -20.62
CA GLN A 292 24.13 20.92 -19.94
C GLN A 292 24.00 22.24 -20.71
N SER A 293 23.30 22.28 -21.85
CA SER A 293 23.00 23.54 -22.53
C SER A 293 21.93 24.34 -21.77
N THR A 294 21.93 25.67 -21.90
CA THR A 294 20.94 26.55 -21.26
C THR A 294 19.97 27.11 -22.29
N LEU A 295 18.67 26.96 -22.04
CA LEU A 295 17.58 27.52 -22.84
C LEU A 295 16.91 28.67 -22.08
N SER A 296 16.77 29.83 -22.72
CA SER A 296 15.98 30.94 -22.17
C SER A 296 14.50 30.72 -22.47
N GLN A 297 13.64 30.94 -21.48
CA GLN A 297 12.19 30.84 -21.55
C GLN A 297 11.56 32.06 -20.88
N GLU A 298 10.33 32.38 -21.27
CA GLU A 298 9.55 33.49 -20.72
C GLU A 298 8.24 32.97 -20.15
N LEU A 299 7.92 33.38 -18.92
CA LEU A 299 6.67 33.05 -18.22
C LEU A 299 5.92 34.34 -17.91
N TYR A 300 4.62 34.37 -18.21
CA TYR A 300 3.75 35.51 -17.94
C TYR A 300 2.87 35.23 -16.71
N ILE A 301 2.81 36.17 -15.77
CA ILE A 301 1.90 36.16 -14.62
C ILE A 301 0.92 37.31 -14.80
N ASP A 302 -0.33 36.99 -15.11
CA ASP A 302 -1.39 37.98 -15.31
C ASP A 302 -2.21 38.20 -14.04
N ASN A 303 -2.58 39.45 -13.76
CA ASN A 303 -3.50 39.86 -12.69
C ASN A 303 -3.07 39.45 -11.27
N ALA A 304 -1.78 39.51 -10.94
CA ALA A 304 -1.35 39.41 -9.54
C ALA A 304 -1.88 40.62 -8.76
N ALA A 305 -2.48 40.37 -7.59
CA ALA A 305 -3.15 41.40 -6.80
C ALA A 305 -2.19 42.03 -5.78
N LEU A 306 -1.95 43.32 -5.90
CA LEU A 306 -1.08 44.12 -5.06
C LEU A 306 -1.91 45.00 -4.11
N ARG A 307 -1.62 44.90 -2.81
CA ARG A 307 -2.10 45.84 -1.80
C ARG A 307 -0.92 46.50 -1.09
N VAL A 308 -1.04 47.81 -0.86
CA VAL A 308 0.01 48.61 -0.23
C VAL A 308 -0.50 49.18 1.09
N PHE A 309 0.26 48.97 2.16
CA PHE A 309 -0.04 49.48 3.49
C PHE A 309 1.00 50.55 3.87
N GLY A 310 0.54 51.78 4.03
CA GLY A 310 1.38 52.90 4.45
C GLY A 310 0.54 54.12 4.84
N GLY A 311 1.09 54.95 5.72
CA GLY A 311 0.47 56.21 6.16
C GLY A 311 0.45 57.29 5.07
N ASP A 312 -0.18 58.43 5.36
CA ASP A 312 -0.33 59.51 4.36
C ASP A 312 1.00 60.09 3.87
N ALA A 313 2.03 60.17 4.75
CA ALA A 313 3.37 60.63 4.39
C ALA A 313 4.07 59.68 3.41
N ALA A 314 4.00 58.37 3.69
CA ALA A 314 4.47 57.31 2.81
C ALA A 314 3.75 57.32 1.44
N ARG A 315 2.42 57.47 1.43
CA ARG A 315 1.62 57.61 0.20
C ARG A 315 2.08 58.80 -0.64
N GLY A 316 2.34 59.95 -0.01
CA GLY A 316 2.81 61.15 -0.70
C GLY A 316 4.19 61.00 -1.33
N ALA A 317 5.09 60.26 -0.67
CA ALA A 317 6.48 60.05 -1.10
C ALA A 317 6.66 58.90 -2.11
N THR A 318 5.66 58.03 -2.29
CA THR A 318 5.73 56.91 -3.23
C THR A 318 5.44 57.37 -4.67
N SER A 319 6.20 56.83 -5.63
CA SER A 319 6.02 57.02 -7.08
C SER A 319 5.83 55.69 -7.80
N ILE A 320 5.24 55.74 -9.00
CA ILE A 320 5.10 54.56 -9.87
C ILE A 320 6.45 53.93 -10.17
N GLN A 321 7.49 54.74 -10.40
CA GLN A 321 8.84 54.24 -10.69
C GLN A 321 9.45 53.43 -9.53
N LEU A 322 9.21 53.86 -8.29
CA LEU A 322 9.66 53.10 -7.11
C LEU A 322 8.93 51.76 -7.02
N VAL A 323 7.60 51.76 -7.20
CA VAL A 323 6.80 50.52 -7.20
C VAL A 323 7.26 49.57 -8.31
N THR A 324 7.52 50.08 -9.52
CA THR A 324 8.10 49.30 -10.63
C THR A 324 9.42 48.67 -10.21
N SER A 325 10.34 49.43 -9.61
CA SER A 325 11.66 48.92 -9.21
C SER A 325 11.59 47.79 -8.17
N TRP A 326 10.58 47.77 -7.29
CA TRP A 326 10.39 46.70 -6.32
C TRP A 326 9.74 45.45 -6.94
N LEU A 327 8.82 45.63 -7.91
CA LEU A 327 8.17 44.52 -8.60
C LEU A 327 9.08 43.85 -9.63
N GLU A 328 10.03 44.59 -10.21
CA GLU A 328 11.03 44.10 -11.18
C GLU A 328 12.30 43.54 -10.52
N ASP A 329 12.36 43.47 -9.18
CA ASP A 329 13.51 42.89 -8.48
C ASP A 329 13.62 41.38 -8.75
N ALA A 330 14.58 41.01 -9.60
CA ALA A 330 14.92 39.62 -9.93
C ALA A 330 15.86 38.95 -8.91
N SER A 331 16.30 39.67 -7.87
CA SER A 331 17.17 39.12 -6.84
C SER A 331 16.44 38.09 -5.97
N ALA A 332 17.19 37.34 -5.14
CA ALA A 332 16.60 36.39 -4.19
C ALA A 332 15.62 37.03 -3.20
N GLY A 333 15.73 38.35 -2.95
CA GLY A 333 14.84 39.10 -2.07
C GLY A 333 13.54 39.58 -2.73
N GLY A 334 13.48 39.57 -4.06
CA GLY A 334 12.33 40.06 -4.82
C GLY A 334 11.10 39.14 -4.74
N PHE A 335 9.93 39.69 -5.07
CA PHE A 335 8.64 38.99 -4.97
C PHE A 335 8.61 37.68 -5.76
N VAL A 336 9.08 37.68 -7.02
CA VAL A 336 9.01 36.51 -7.91
C VAL A 336 9.92 35.39 -7.42
N ALA A 337 11.14 35.71 -7.00
CA ALA A 337 12.09 34.71 -6.49
C ALA A 337 11.55 34.07 -5.20
N ARG A 338 11.10 34.87 -4.23
CA ARG A 338 10.50 34.36 -2.98
C ARG A 338 9.25 33.53 -3.23
N TYR A 339 8.37 33.97 -4.13
CA TYR A 339 7.20 33.20 -4.54
C TYR A 339 7.58 31.85 -5.17
N ARG A 340 8.60 31.83 -6.03
CA ARG A 340 9.14 30.58 -6.60
C ARG A 340 9.66 29.64 -5.52
N HIS A 341 10.45 30.14 -4.56
CA HIS A 341 10.96 29.33 -3.45
C HIS A 341 9.81 28.77 -2.61
N LYS A 342 8.81 29.59 -2.30
CA LYS A 342 7.58 29.19 -1.59
C LYS A 342 6.80 28.10 -2.32
N ALA A 343 6.54 28.29 -3.61
CA ALA A 343 5.88 27.29 -4.44
C ALA A 343 6.66 25.96 -4.53
N ARG A 344 8.00 26.00 -4.57
CA ARG A 344 8.85 24.80 -4.54
C ARG A 344 8.77 24.10 -3.18
N ALA A 345 8.80 24.84 -2.08
CA ALA A 345 8.68 24.29 -0.73
C ALA A 345 7.30 23.60 -0.54
N ALA A 346 6.22 24.27 -0.92
CA ALA A 346 4.88 23.70 -0.90
C ALA A 346 4.77 22.44 -1.78
N ARG A 347 5.29 22.46 -3.01
CA ARG A 347 5.30 21.30 -3.91
C ARG A 347 6.06 20.11 -3.33
N ARG A 348 7.20 20.34 -2.65
CA ARG A 348 7.96 19.28 -1.98
C ARG A 348 7.16 18.64 -0.84
N ALA A 349 6.49 19.45 -0.01
CA ALA A 349 5.67 18.95 1.09
C ALA A 349 4.47 18.12 0.57
N VAL A 350 3.77 18.62 -0.46
CA VAL A 350 2.67 17.89 -1.12
C VAL A 350 3.15 16.57 -1.72
N ASN A 351 4.29 16.56 -2.42
CA ASN A 351 4.85 15.34 -3.00
C ASN A 351 5.25 14.31 -1.93
N SER A 352 5.77 14.76 -0.78
CA SER A 352 6.04 13.88 0.37
C SER A 352 4.75 13.24 0.89
N ALA A 353 3.67 14.01 1.03
CA ALA A 353 2.38 13.51 1.45
C ALA A 353 1.79 12.49 0.45
N LYS A 354 1.89 12.77 -0.86
CA LYS A 354 1.47 11.82 -1.92
C LYS A 354 2.23 10.50 -1.84
N ALA A 355 3.55 10.55 -1.64
CA ALA A 355 4.37 9.35 -1.53
C ALA A 355 3.91 8.46 -0.35
N VAL A 356 3.61 9.08 0.79
CA VAL A 356 3.12 8.39 2.00
C VAL A 356 1.73 7.80 1.79
N LEU A 357 0.82 8.54 1.16
CA LEU A 357 -0.52 8.05 0.81
C LEU A 357 -0.47 6.86 -0.15
N HIS A 358 0.35 6.92 -1.20
CA HIS A 358 0.52 5.80 -2.13
C HIS A 358 1.21 4.58 -1.50
N ALA A 359 2.08 4.78 -0.52
CA ALA A 359 2.72 3.70 0.23
C ALA A 359 1.74 2.94 1.17
N HIS A 360 0.62 3.56 1.56
CA HIS A 360 -0.36 2.99 2.48
C HIS A 360 -1.78 2.85 1.88
N ARG A 361 -1.89 2.96 0.55
CA ARG A 361 -3.17 2.93 -0.16
C ARG A 361 -3.89 1.60 0.08
N ASN A 362 -5.20 1.64 0.32
CA ASN A 362 -6.00 0.43 0.47
C ASN A 362 -6.46 -0.15 -0.87
N LEU A 363 -6.83 -1.43 -0.85
CA LEU A 363 -7.40 -2.14 -2.00
C LEU A 363 -8.73 -1.52 -2.44
N GLY A 364 -8.86 -1.28 -3.74
CA GLY A 364 -10.08 -0.71 -4.32
C GLY A 364 -10.34 0.75 -3.92
N GLU A 365 -9.31 1.46 -3.44
CA GLU A 365 -9.35 2.87 -3.05
C GLU A 365 -8.18 3.66 -3.67
N ASP A 366 -8.38 4.94 -4.00
CA ASP A 366 -7.34 5.78 -4.61
C ASP A 366 -7.51 7.27 -4.28
N PHE A 367 -6.46 8.07 -4.49
CA PHE A 367 -6.46 9.51 -4.20
C PHE A 367 -6.52 10.32 -5.49
N CYS A 368 -7.62 11.04 -5.74
CA CYS A 368 -7.72 11.88 -6.95
C CYS A 368 -7.21 13.31 -6.75
N ARG A 369 -7.06 13.77 -5.51
CA ARG A 369 -6.62 15.14 -5.23
C ARG A 369 -5.86 15.23 -3.92
N VAL A 370 -4.64 15.74 -3.98
CA VAL A 370 -3.80 16.01 -2.80
C VAL A 370 -3.20 17.40 -3.00
N GLU A 371 -3.70 18.40 -2.27
CA GLU A 371 -3.26 19.79 -2.43
C GLU A 371 -3.26 20.54 -1.09
N PRO A 372 -2.56 21.69 -1.00
CA PRO A 372 -2.67 22.56 0.15
C PRO A 372 -4.11 23.02 0.37
N ILE A 373 -4.51 23.14 1.64
CA ILE A 373 -5.82 23.64 2.03
C ILE A 373 -5.98 25.08 1.54
N GLY A 374 -7.15 25.39 0.97
CA GLY A 374 -7.44 26.75 0.55
C GLY A 374 -7.66 27.64 1.77
N ILE A 375 -6.98 28.78 1.83
CA ILE A 375 -7.16 29.77 2.88
C ILE A 375 -8.31 30.74 2.54
N GLU A 376 -9.09 31.11 3.55
CA GLU A 376 -9.99 32.26 3.54
C GLU A 376 -9.59 33.22 4.66
N GLU A 377 -9.26 34.46 4.31
CA GLU A 377 -8.82 35.44 5.29
C GLU A 377 -10.02 36.15 5.91
N VAL A 378 -9.96 36.35 7.23
CA VAL A 378 -11.00 37.00 8.01
C VAL A 378 -10.37 38.10 8.84
N ALA A 379 -10.75 39.35 8.58
CA ALA A 379 -10.36 40.47 9.43
C ALA A 379 -11.34 40.62 10.60
N VAL A 380 -10.79 40.95 11.77
CA VAL A 380 -11.55 41.17 13.00
C VAL A 380 -11.45 42.64 13.38
N CYS A 381 -12.60 43.28 13.56
CA CYS A 381 -12.69 44.63 14.11
C CYS A 381 -13.35 44.57 15.48
N ALA A 382 -12.64 44.96 16.54
CA ALA A 382 -13.18 44.91 17.89
C ALA A 382 -12.86 46.15 18.74
N GLU A 383 -13.80 46.50 19.61
CA GLU A 383 -13.65 47.51 20.65
C GLU A 383 -13.62 46.82 22.00
N VAL A 384 -12.51 46.96 22.73
CA VAL A 384 -12.24 46.22 23.97
C VAL A 384 -11.98 47.18 25.11
N GLU A 385 -12.71 47.02 26.21
CA GLU A 385 -12.47 47.74 27.46
C GLU A 385 -11.52 46.92 28.34
N VAL A 386 -10.46 47.55 28.84
CA VAL A 386 -9.41 46.88 29.62
C VAL A 386 -9.19 47.56 30.97
N LEU A 387 -8.64 46.82 31.93
CA LEU A 387 -8.26 47.37 33.23
C LEU A 387 -7.25 48.51 33.07
N THR A 388 -7.26 49.43 34.04
CA THR A 388 -6.41 50.63 34.01
C THR A 388 -4.91 50.30 33.97
N ASP A 389 -4.52 49.22 34.64
CA ASP A 389 -3.16 48.70 34.78
C ASP A 389 -2.83 47.58 33.78
N ALA A 390 -3.77 47.17 32.92
CA ALA A 390 -3.52 46.14 31.91
C ALA A 390 -2.47 46.59 30.88
N ASP A 391 -1.57 45.68 30.52
CA ASP A 391 -0.63 45.84 29.42
C ASP A 391 -1.37 45.63 28.09
N ILE A 392 -1.44 46.66 27.25
CA ILE A 392 -2.28 46.65 26.04
C ILE A 392 -1.64 45.76 24.97
N GLU A 393 -0.31 45.78 24.87
CA GLU A 393 0.48 44.99 23.93
C GLU A 393 0.34 43.50 24.24
N SER A 394 0.44 43.13 25.52
CA SER A 394 0.23 41.75 25.98
C SER A 394 -1.21 41.28 25.74
N VAL A 395 -2.21 42.11 26.05
CA VAL A 395 -3.62 41.80 25.78
C VAL A 395 -3.87 41.64 24.28
N GLN A 396 -3.30 42.52 23.43
CA GLN A 396 -3.43 42.42 21.98
C GLN A 396 -2.84 41.11 21.43
N ALA A 397 -1.64 40.73 21.88
CA ALA A 397 -1.01 39.48 21.50
C ALA A 397 -1.87 38.28 21.91
N ARG A 398 -2.45 38.30 23.12
CA ARG A 398 -3.34 37.24 23.59
C ARG A 398 -4.65 37.18 22.80
N ILE A 399 -5.24 38.32 22.43
CA ILE A 399 -6.43 38.38 21.59
C ILE A 399 -6.15 37.71 20.23
N TRP A 400 -5.03 38.04 19.57
CA TRP A 400 -4.66 37.39 18.31
C TRP A 400 -4.50 35.90 18.48
N PHE A 401 -3.76 35.47 19.51
CA PHE A 401 -3.55 34.06 19.81
C PHE A 401 -4.86 33.30 20.02
N GLU A 402 -5.79 33.82 20.82
CA GLU A 402 -7.07 33.13 21.08
C GLU A 402 -7.99 33.08 19.86
N ILE A 403 -7.97 34.12 19.00
CA ILE A 403 -8.69 34.11 17.72
C ILE A 403 -8.08 33.06 16.78
N GLU A 404 -6.75 32.99 16.70
CA GLU A 404 -6.05 31.98 15.90
C GLU A 404 -6.36 30.56 16.40
N GLN A 405 -6.33 30.31 17.71
CA GLN A 405 -6.72 29.03 18.31
C GLN A 405 -8.20 28.70 18.08
N TYR A 406 -9.08 29.70 17.99
CA TYR A 406 -10.47 29.47 17.60
C TYR A 406 -10.57 29.11 16.12
N PHE A 407 -9.91 29.84 15.22
CA PHE A 407 -9.98 29.60 13.77
C PHE A 407 -9.36 28.27 13.36
N ASN A 408 -8.18 27.97 13.93
CA ASN A 408 -7.39 26.81 13.62
C ASN A 408 -6.58 26.35 14.85
N PRO A 409 -7.16 25.52 15.72
CA PRO A 409 -6.44 25.00 16.88
C PRO A 409 -5.34 24.04 16.45
N ALA A 410 -4.20 24.11 17.15
CA ALA A 410 -3.09 23.19 16.90
C ALA A 410 -3.44 21.75 17.36
N ILE A 411 -2.99 20.76 16.59
CA ILE A 411 -3.13 19.35 16.95
C ILE A 411 -2.15 19.01 18.06
N ARG A 412 -2.61 18.24 19.05
CA ARG A 412 -1.79 17.83 20.19
C ARG A 412 -1.23 16.44 19.96
N PHE A 413 0.10 16.32 20.06
CA PHE A 413 0.76 15.03 20.20
C PHE A 413 0.85 14.66 21.69
N ASN A 414 0.39 13.46 22.01
CA ASN A 414 0.44 12.89 23.36
C ASN A 414 1.58 11.88 23.45
N SER A 415 2.22 11.79 24.61
CA SER A 415 3.24 10.76 24.88
C SER A 415 2.58 9.52 25.49
N LEU A 416 3.16 8.35 25.22
CA LEU A 416 2.68 7.09 25.78
C LEU A 416 2.55 7.12 27.32
N PRO A 417 3.54 7.60 28.09
CA PRO A 417 3.41 7.66 29.54
C PRO A 417 2.27 8.57 30.02
N ALA A 418 1.98 9.66 29.29
CA ALA A 418 0.88 10.56 29.64
C ALA A 418 -0.49 9.89 29.44
N LEU A 419 -0.66 9.14 28.34
CA LEU A 419 -1.88 8.39 28.05
C LEU A 419 -2.10 7.25 29.06
N LEU A 420 -1.05 6.49 29.38
CA LEU A 420 -1.11 5.45 30.41
C LEU A 420 -1.45 6.02 31.79
N ALA A 421 -0.86 7.17 32.16
CA ALA A 421 -1.17 7.85 33.43
C ALA A 421 -2.60 8.40 33.47
N ALA A 422 -3.19 8.74 32.32
CA ALA A 422 -4.59 9.12 32.19
C ALA A 422 -5.55 7.91 32.28
N GLY A 423 -5.04 6.68 32.29
CA GLY A 423 -5.85 5.46 32.36
C GLY A 423 -6.41 5.01 31.01
N GLU A 424 -5.86 5.52 29.92
CA GLU A 424 -6.24 5.07 28.57
C GLU A 424 -5.83 3.61 28.35
N ARG A 425 -6.71 2.86 27.69
CA ARG A 425 -6.47 1.43 27.42
C ARG A 425 -5.43 1.28 26.30
N VAL A 426 -4.54 0.30 26.42
CA VAL A 426 -3.45 0.06 25.45
C VAL A 426 -4.01 -0.13 24.04
N GLU A 427 -5.08 -0.91 23.90
CA GLU A 427 -5.72 -1.14 22.61
C GLU A 427 -6.30 0.13 21.97
N GLU A 428 -6.67 1.14 22.75
CA GLU A 428 -7.17 2.43 22.23
C GLU A 428 -6.01 3.38 21.89
N ILE A 429 -4.89 3.29 22.62
CA ILE A 429 -3.69 4.09 22.35
C ILE A 429 -3.06 3.71 21.01
N PHE A 430 -2.94 2.41 20.74
CA PHE A 430 -2.34 1.87 19.52
C PHE A 430 -3.35 1.65 18.38
N ASN A 431 -4.61 2.12 18.54
CA ASN A 431 -5.63 2.01 17.51
C ASN A 431 -5.34 2.97 16.35
N GLY A 432 -5.06 2.41 15.17
CA GLY A 432 -4.76 3.16 13.94
C GLY A 432 -3.31 2.96 13.46
N PRO A 433 -2.77 3.88 12.66
CA PRO A 433 -1.47 3.73 12.05
C PRO A 433 -0.33 3.94 13.04
N GLN A 434 0.80 3.29 12.76
CA GLN A 434 2.04 3.50 13.50
C GLN A 434 2.59 4.92 13.26
N LEU A 435 2.59 5.77 14.30
CA LEU A 435 3.07 7.15 14.26
C LEU A 435 4.46 7.30 14.87
N ASP A 436 5.30 8.17 14.32
CA ASP A 436 6.67 8.41 14.75
C ASP A 436 6.84 9.52 15.77
N ASN A 437 5.91 10.47 15.86
CA ASN A 437 6.08 11.68 16.69
C ASN A 437 5.19 11.73 17.94
N GLY A 438 4.57 10.61 18.31
CA GLY A 438 3.67 10.48 19.45
C GLY A 438 2.31 9.93 19.04
N PHE A 439 1.29 10.15 19.87
CA PHE A 439 -0.07 9.63 19.67
C PHE A 439 -1.09 10.77 19.51
N ILE A 440 -2.02 10.61 18.58
CA ILE A 440 -3.08 11.59 18.29
C ILE A 440 -4.43 10.94 18.57
N GLN A 441 -5.16 11.43 19.57
CA GLN A 441 -6.47 10.89 19.92
C GLN A 441 -7.57 11.42 18.99
N ALA A 442 -8.69 10.70 18.88
CA ALA A 442 -9.83 11.15 18.06
C ALA A 442 -10.34 12.54 18.47
N GLN A 443 -10.38 12.85 19.77
CA GLN A 443 -10.77 14.16 20.27
C GLN A 443 -9.86 15.31 19.81
N ASP A 444 -8.56 15.04 19.60
CA ASP A 444 -7.61 16.05 19.09
C ASP A 444 -7.86 16.34 17.60
N LEU A 445 -8.28 15.32 16.84
CA LEU A 445 -8.70 15.45 15.44
C LEU A 445 -10.03 16.21 15.34
N ASP A 446 -11.03 15.86 16.15
CA ASP A 446 -12.35 16.52 16.15
C ASP A 446 -12.25 18.01 16.48
N ALA A 447 -11.42 18.36 17.46
CA ALA A 447 -11.18 19.75 17.85
C ALA A 447 -10.60 20.60 16.70
N SER A 448 -9.84 19.97 15.80
CA SER A 448 -9.14 20.60 14.67
C SER A 448 -9.82 20.36 13.31
N ALA A 449 -11.10 19.98 13.31
CA ALA A 449 -11.92 19.87 12.11
C ALA A 449 -12.17 21.24 11.44
N LEU A 450 -12.38 21.24 10.12
CA LEU A 450 -12.67 22.46 9.36
C LEU A 450 -13.99 23.09 9.82
N LYS A 451 -13.96 24.39 10.12
CA LYS A 451 -15.15 25.16 10.47
C LYS A 451 -15.94 25.55 9.23
N THR A 452 -17.26 25.35 9.27
CA THR A 452 -18.21 25.84 8.25
C THR A 452 -18.75 27.22 8.55
N ALA A 453 -18.69 27.66 9.82
CA ALA A 453 -19.07 29.00 10.23
C ALA A 453 -18.29 29.45 11.48
N LEU A 454 -18.08 30.76 11.58
CA LEU A 454 -17.45 31.45 12.71
C LEU A 454 -18.51 32.21 13.49
N ARG A 455 -18.56 31.98 14.81
CA ARG A 455 -19.52 32.62 15.71
C ARG A 455 -18.81 33.69 16.52
N THR A 456 -19.30 34.93 16.48
CA THR A 456 -18.71 36.02 17.25
C THR A 456 -18.89 35.80 18.76
N SER A 457 -19.96 35.14 19.20
CA SER A 457 -20.19 34.78 20.60
C SER A 457 -19.07 33.92 21.19
N ASP A 458 -18.58 32.94 20.43
CA ASP A 458 -17.53 32.03 20.89
C ASP A 458 -16.20 32.77 21.02
N ILE A 459 -15.92 33.69 20.09
CA ILE A 459 -14.74 34.55 20.13
C ILE A 459 -14.84 35.49 21.33
N ILE A 460 -15.98 36.18 21.53
CA ILE A 460 -16.19 37.09 22.67
C ILE A 460 -15.95 36.36 23.99
N ASN A 461 -16.50 35.16 24.16
CA ASN A 461 -16.29 34.37 25.39
C ASN A 461 -14.80 34.10 25.64
N ARG A 462 -14.04 33.71 24.60
CA ARG A 462 -12.59 33.50 24.71
C ARG A 462 -11.82 34.78 25.02
N LEU A 463 -12.24 35.92 24.44
CA LEU A 463 -11.60 37.21 24.70
C LEU A 463 -11.89 37.72 26.13
N MET A 464 -13.07 37.43 26.67
CA MET A 464 -13.44 37.78 28.05
C MET A 464 -12.65 37.00 29.10
N ASP A 465 -12.11 35.83 28.77
CA ASP A 465 -11.25 35.02 29.64
C ASP A 465 -9.80 35.56 29.74
N ILE A 466 -9.43 36.54 28.91
CA ILE A 466 -8.10 37.15 28.91
C ILE A 466 -7.97 38.07 30.13
N GLU A 467 -6.94 37.83 30.94
CA GLU A 467 -6.60 38.70 32.07
C GLU A 467 -6.37 40.15 31.60
N GLY A 468 -7.08 41.10 32.19
CA GLY A 468 -7.04 42.51 31.80
C GLY A 468 -8.22 42.97 30.93
N VAL A 469 -8.98 42.06 30.29
CA VAL A 469 -10.18 42.41 29.53
C VAL A 469 -11.39 42.55 30.46
N MET A 470 -12.08 43.69 30.39
CA MET A 470 -13.31 43.96 31.15
C MET A 470 -14.58 43.75 30.33
N ALA A 471 -14.56 44.14 29.06
CA ALA A 471 -15.71 44.02 28.16
C ALA A 471 -15.26 44.03 26.70
N VAL A 472 -16.03 43.36 25.83
CA VAL A 472 -15.94 43.50 24.37
C VAL A 472 -17.20 44.20 23.88
N ASN A 473 -17.08 45.48 23.55
CA ASN A 473 -18.23 46.35 23.25
C ASN A 473 -18.79 46.10 21.85
N ARG A 474 -17.91 45.78 20.90
CA ARG A 474 -18.28 45.50 19.51
C ARG A 474 -17.28 44.54 18.91
N LEU A 475 -17.75 43.56 18.13
CA LEU A 475 -16.92 42.66 17.34
C LEU A 475 -17.57 42.43 15.98
N LEU A 476 -16.82 42.65 14.90
CA LEU A 476 -17.24 42.41 13.53
C LEU A 476 -16.21 41.54 12.80
N LEU A 477 -16.70 40.62 11.99
CA LEU A 477 -15.89 39.76 11.13
C LEU A 477 -16.13 40.11 9.66
N THR A 478 -15.08 40.29 8.88
CA THR A 478 -15.16 40.55 7.43
C THR A 478 -14.30 39.53 6.67
N LYS A 479 -14.89 38.88 5.67
CA LYS A 479 -14.21 37.86 4.85
C LYS A 479 -13.56 38.47 3.61
N TYR A 480 -12.39 37.95 3.24
CA TYR A 480 -11.63 38.33 2.04
C TYR A 480 -11.35 37.12 1.15
N ASP A 481 -11.33 37.35 -0.17
CA ASP A 481 -11.00 36.33 -1.16
C ASP A 481 -9.48 36.23 -1.42
N ALA A 482 -9.10 35.35 -2.36
CA ALA A 482 -7.69 35.11 -2.72
C ALA A 482 -7.01 36.33 -3.38
N GLU A 483 -7.77 37.32 -3.88
CA GLU A 483 -7.26 38.57 -4.46
C GLU A 483 -7.21 39.70 -3.40
N GLY A 484 -7.71 39.44 -2.19
CA GLY A 484 -7.77 40.42 -1.11
C GLY A 484 -8.98 41.35 -1.19
N ASN A 485 -10.00 41.01 -1.99
CA ASN A 485 -11.26 41.74 -2.06
C ASN A 485 -12.24 41.26 -0.98
N VAL A 486 -13.12 42.14 -0.54
CA VAL A 486 -14.17 41.81 0.45
C VAL A 486 -15.22 40.92 -0.20
N VAL A 487 -15.60 39.84 0.48
CA VAL A 487 -16.63 38.89 0.00
C VAL A 487 -17.98 39.21 0.64
N PRO A 488 -18.94 39.80 -0.10
CA PRO A 488 -20.28 40.00 0.43
C PRO A 488 -21.10 38.70 0.40
N GLY A 489 -22.24 38.67 1.11
CA GLY A 489 -23.17 37.54 1.03
C GLY A 489 -22.77 36.30 1.83
N ALA A 490 -21.90 36.45 2.84
CA ALA A 490 -21.51 35.37 3.76
C ALA A 490 -21.82 35.68 5.24
N ALA A 491 -22.31 36.88 5.53
CA ALA A 491 -22.46 37.42 6.88
C ALA A 491 -23.93 37.44 7.33
N ASP A 492 -24.19 36.97 8.55
CA ASP A 492 -25.46 37.00 9.28
C ASP A 492 -26.69 36.70 8.39
N PRO A 493 -26.84 35.48 7.86
CA PRO A 493 -27.99 35.14 7.04
C PRO A 493 -29.29 35.15 7.85
N LEU A 494 -30.38 35.39 7.13
CA LEU A 494 -31.72 35.08 7.62
C LEU A 494 -31.97 33.57 7.44
N TRP A 495 -32.91 33.01 8.17
CA TRP A 495 -33.25 31.59 8.07
C TRP A 495 -34.61 31.44 7.42
N ASP A 496 -34.71 30.58 6.41
CA ASP A 496 -35.98 30.20 5.83
C ASP A 496 -36.80 29.40 6.86
N ALA A 497 -38.04 29.84 7.10
CA ALA A 497 -38.96 29.21 8.03
C ALA A 497 -39.50 27.85 7.55
N VAL A 498 -39.36 27.53 6.25
CA VAL A 498 -39.88 26.28 5.65
C VAL A 498 -38.78 25.22 5.54
N ASP A 499 -37.67 25.54 4.85
CA ASP A 499 -36.60 24.55 4.57
C ASP A 499 -35.41 24.63 5.55
N GLY A 500 -35.40 25.62 6.46
CA GLY A 500 -34.31 25.82 7.42
C GLY A 500 -32.97 26.25 6.79
N LYS A 501 -32.99 26.69 5.53
CA LYS A 501 -31.78 27.08 4.79
C LYS A 501 -31.42 28.55 5.05
N PRO A 502 -30.12 28.90 5.07
CA PRO A 502 -29.69 30.29 5.19
C PRO A 502 -29.97 31.08 3.91
N ILE A 503 -30.54 32.28 4.07
CA ILE A 503 -30.79 33.28 3.03
C ILE A 503 -29.79 34.42 3.24
N PHE A 504 -28.87 34.59 2.30
CA PHE A 504 -27.79 35.58 2.37
C PHE A 504 -28.15 36.90 1.71
N ASP A 505 -27.78 38.02 2.34
CA ASP A 505 -27.85 39.35 1.73
C ASP A 505 -26.59 39.62 0.91
N ALA A 506 -26.74 39.69 -0.41
CA ALA A 506 -25.65 39.90 -1.37
C ALA A 506 -24.89 41.24 -1.20
N ASN A 507 -25.38 42.18 -0.38
CA ASN A 507 -24.69 43.44 -0.09
C ASN A 507 -24.02 43.46 1.29
N LYS A 508 -24.26 42.45 2.13
CA LYS A 508 -23.76 42.43 3.50
C LYS A 508 -22.35 41.86 3.55
N VAL A 509 -21.40 42.67 4.05
CA VAL A 509 -19.96 42.37 4.05
C VAL A 509 -19.38 41.98 5.42
N SER A 510 -19.98 42.47 6.52
CA SER A 510 -19.48 42.24 7.87
C SER A 510 -20.53 41.52 8.72
N ALA A 511 -20.10 40.49 9.42
CA ALA A 511 -20.91 39.70 10.34
C ALA A 511 -20.78 40.23 11.76
N ALA A 512 -21.92 40.45 12.42
CA ALA A 512 -21.98 40.76 13.85
C ALA A 512 -22.18 39.50 14.70
N TRP A 513 -22.70 38.41 14.11
CA TRP A 513 -23.07 37.19 14.81
C TRP A 513 -22.45 35.94 14.20
N LEU A 514 -22.60 35.77 12.88
CA LEU A 514 -22.26 34.52 12.20
C LEU A 514 -21.65 34.81 10.81
N LEU A 515 -20.44 34.30 10.56
CA LEU A 515 -19.77 34.38 9.27
C LEU A 515 -19.59 32.97 8.68
N PHE A 516 -20.10 32.72 7.47
CA PHE A 516 -19.93 31.44 6.79
C PHE A 516 -18.59 31.34 6.07
N VAL A 517 -17.90 30.22 6.31
CA VAL A 517 -16.65 29.84 5.64
C VAL A 517 -17.01 28.88 4.52
N SER A 518 -16.37 29.02 3.36
CA SER A 518 -16.63 28.11 2.25
C SER A 518 -16.19 26.68 2.60
N GLN A 519 -16.86 25.68 2.04
CA GLN A 519 -16.48 24.29 2.26
C GLN A 519 -15.03 24.03 1.84
N GLN A 520 -14.35 23.14 2.57
CA GLN A 520 -12.94 22.79 2.36
C GLN A 520 -11.99 24.00 2.32
N ARG A 521 -12.31 25.05 3.09
CA ARG A 521 -11.43 26.20 3.31
C ARG A 521 -11.14 26.37 4.79
N GLN A 522 -9.97 26.91 5.09
CA GLN A 522 -9.54 27.19 6.44
C GLN A 522 -9.51 28.71 6.68
N PRO A 523 -10.19 29.20 7.73
CA PRO A 523 -10.15 30.61 8.08
C PRO A 523 -8.78 30.99 8.67
N ARG A 524 -8.21 32.11 8.22
CA ARG A 524 -6.99 32.71 8.77
C ARG A 524 -7.24 34.14 9.21
N LEU A 525 -6.64 34.54 10.33
CA LEU A 525 -6.76 35.91 10.83
C LEU A 525 -5.99 36.86 9.90
N TYR A 526 -6.71 37.79 9.27
CA TYR A 526 -6.08 38.81 8.45
C TYR A 526 -5.59 39.98 9.31
N ARG A 527 -4.41 39.83 9.90
CA ARG A 527 -3.87 40.76 10.90
C ARG A 527 -3.75 42.21 10.38
N LYS A 528 -3.20 42.43 9.18
CA LYS A 528 -2.97 43.79 8.62
C LYS A 528 -4.27 44.59 8.41
N LEU A 529 -5.40 43.92 8.17
CA LEU A 529 -6.73 44.55 8.03
C LEU A 529 -7.60 44.47 9.29
N SER A 530 -7.16 43.73 10.31
CA SER A 530 -7.84 43.70 11.59
C SER A 530 -7.57 44.98 12.37
N ARG A 531 -8.58 45.45 13.12
CA ARG A 531 -8.51 46.70 13.88
C ARG A 531 -9.04 46.50 15.28
N PHE A 532 -8.17 46.70 16.27
CA PHE A 532 -8.50 46.60 17.68
C PHE A 532 -8.31 47.96 18.32
N LEU A 533 -9.34 48.44 19.02
CA LEU A 533 -9.31 49.69 19.75
C LEU A 533 -9.54 49.41 21.24
N PHE A 534 -8.60 49.82 22.07
CA PHE A 534 -8.64 49.58 23.51
C PHE A 534 -9.13 50.81 24.25
N TYR A 535 -9.98 50.64 25.26
CA TYR A 535 -10.45 51.73 26.10
C TYR A 535 -9.98 51.53 27.54
N LYS A 536 -9.37 52.57 28.11
CA LYS A 536 -9.10 52.67 29.56
C LYS A 536 -9.84 53.88 30.10
N ASN A 537 -10.80 53.67 31.00
CA ASN A 537 -11.67 54.72 31.55
C ASN A 537 -12.34 55.59 30.45
N GLY A 538 -12.74 54.97 29.33
CA GLY A 538 -13.35 55.66 28.19
C GLY A 538 -12.40 56.41 27.25
N LEU A 539 -11.08 56.37 27.47
CA LEU A 539 -10.08 56.93 26.56
C LEU A 539 -9.55 55.86 25.60
N PRO A 540 -9.47 56.12 24.28
CA PRO A 540 -8.98 55.17 23.30
C PRO A 540 -7.44 55.09 23.28
N PHE A 541 -6.91 53.87 23.19
CA PHE A 541 -5.49 53.56 23.05
C PHE A 541 -5.28 52.57 21.90
N VAL A 542 -4.12 52.66 21.27
CA VAL A 542 -3.68 51.79 20.17
C VAL A 542 -2.40 51.08 20.63
N PRO A 543 -2.29 49.74 20.47
CA PRO A 543 -1.10 49.00 20.86
C PRO A 543 0.11 49.37 20.00
N ARG A 544 1.30 49.23 20.57
CA ARG A 544 2.53 49.11 19.78
C ARG A 544 2.61 47.75 19.11
N MET A 545 2.53 47.75 17.77
CA MET A 545 2.39 46.52 16.99
C MET A 545 3.65 45.65 16.99
N ASP A 546 4.84 46.25 17.07
CA ASP A 546 6.13 45.57 17.16
C ASP A 546 6.20 44.69 18.43
N GLU A 547 5.90 45.28 19.58
CA GLU A 547 5.94 44.59 20.88
C GLU A 547 4.84 43.53 21.03
N ALA A 548 3.66 43.78 20.46
CA ALA A 548 2.58 42.81 20.40
C ALA A 548 2.90 41.61 19.49
N GLU A 549 3.61 41.81 18.37
CA GLU A 549 4.06 40.73 17.48
C GLU A 549 5.13 39.85 18.15
N ASP A 550 6.12 40.44 18.84
CA ASP A 550 7.13 39.70 19.61
C ASP A 550 6.47 38.85 20.72
N SER A 551 5.51 39.43 21.44
CA SER A 551 4.73 38.73 22.48
C SER A 551 3.90 37.58 21.91
N LEU A 552 3.31 37.76 20.73
CA LEU A 552 2.56 36.71 20.03
C LEU A 552 3.48 35.53 19.66
N GLN A 553 4.69 35.81 19.17
CA GLN A 553 5.66 34.76 18.82
C GLN A 553 6.07 33.94 20.05
N GLN A 554 6.19 34.57 21.22
CA GLN A 554 6.41 33.84 22.48
C GLN A 554 5.22 32.95 22.85
N LEU A 555 3.97 33.43 22.67
CA LEU A 555 2.76 32.65 22.92
C LEU A 555 2.66 31.44 21.98
N HIS A 556 3.02 31.59 20.70
CA HIS A 556 3.10 30.47 19.76
C HIS A 556 4.10 29.42 20.25
N GLY A 557 5.33 29.82 20.59
CA GLY A 557 6.35 28.89 21.08
C GLY A 557 5.98 28.16 22.37
N ALA A 558 5.20 28.79 23.26
CA ALA A 558 4.71 28.15 24.48
C ALA A 558 3.52 27.19 24.25
N ALA A 559 2.72 27.45 23.22
CA ALA A 559 1.53 26.66 22.88
C ALA A 559 1.84 25.45 22.00
N GLU A 560 2.91 25.53 21.21
CA GLU A 560 3.38 24.43 20.38
C GLU A 560 3.80 23.24 21.26
N ARG A 561 3.14 22.11 21.05
CA ARG A 561 3.66 20.80 21.46
C ARG A 561 4.27 20.16 20.23
N PRO A 562 5.59 20.31 20.01
CA PRO A 562 6.20 19.84 18.79
C PRO A 562 6.10 18.33 18.68
N LYS A 563 6.11 17.88 17.43
CA LYS A 563 6.39 16.49 17.05
C LYS A 563 7.65 16.03 17.80
N ASN A 564 7.53 14.96 18.57
CA ASN A 564 8.65 14.45 19.37
C ASN A 564 9.04 13.04 18.91
N PRO A 565 9.99 12.91 17.97
CA PRO A 565 10.43 11.61 17.46
C PRO A 565 11.15 10.76 18.52
N PHE A 566 11.57 11.37 19.64
CA PHE A 566 12.28 10.70 20.74
C PHE A 566 11.35 10.27 21.88
N ALA A 567 10.03 10.49 21.78
CA ALA A 567 9.08 10.00 22.77
C ALA A 567 9.07 8.47 22.79
N ALA A 568 8.75 7.87 23.95
CA ALA A 568 8.56 6.43 24.05
C ALA A 568 7.44 5.98 23.09
N LYS A 569 7.78 5.06 22.20
CA LYS A 569 6.93 4.60 21.08
C LYS A 569 6.18 3.31 21.37
N ASP A 570 6.58 2.61 22.42
CA ASP A 570 6.08 1.29 22.80
C ASP A 570 6.17 1.06 24.31
N LEU A 571 5.52 -0.01 24.78
CA LEU A 571 5.58 -0.47 26.16
C LEU A 571 6.93 -1.15 26.45
N ASP A 572 7.42 -0.98 27.69
CA ASP A 572 8.64 -1.65 28.13
C ASP A 572 8.44 -3.17 28.18
N ILE A 573 9.28 -3.91 27.44
CA ILE A 573 9.25 -5.37 27.42
C ILE A 573 9.97 -5.92 28.66
N PRO A 574 9.33 -6.80 29.47
CA PRO A 574 9.96 -7.36 30.66
C PRO A 574 11.23 -8.15 30.33
N GLN A 575 12.35 -7.75 30.92
CA GLN A 575 13.62 -8.47 30.82
C GLN A 575 13.72 -9.56 31.89
N GLY A 576 14.09 -10.76 31.47
CA GLY A 576 14.33 -11.91 32.36
C GLY A 576 15.79 -12.08 32.75
N SER A 577 16.03 -12.74 33.87
CA SER A 577 17.35 -13.22 34.26
C SER A 577 17.44 -14.72 34.02
N PHE A 578 18.42 -15.15 33.23
CA PHE A 578 18.66 -16.58 33.02
C PHE A 578 18.90 -17.30 34.35
N LYS A 579 18.25 -18.45 34.52
CA LYS A 579 18.44 -19.35 35.65
C LYS A 579 18.60 -20.78 35.14
N GLN A 580 19.61 -21.48 35.64
CA GLN A 580 19.91 -22.85 35.23
C GLN A 580 18.94 -23.84 35.92
N ALA A 581 17.75 -24.01 35.33
CA ALA A 581 16.69 -24.79 35.94
C ALA A 581 16.99 -26.30 36.00
N ASP A 582 17.86 -26.81 35.11
CA ASP A 582 18.21 -28.23 34.97
C ASP A 582 19.39 -28.68 35.84
N GLU A 583 19.98 -27.79 36.66
CA GLU A 583 21.03 -28.16 37.60
C GLU A 583 20.50 -29.19 38.60
N TYR A 584 21.12 -30.36 38.66
CA TYR A 584 20.57 -31.51 39.38
C TYR A 584 21.51 -32.01 40.46
N TYR A 585 20.97 -32.20 41.66
CA TYR A 585 21.67 -32.84 42.77
C TYR A 585 21.11 -34.26 42.97
N PRO A 586 21.94 -35.33 42.82
CA PRO A 586 21.46 -36.70 42.90
C PRO A 586 20.74 -37.03 44.20
N LEU A 587 19.59 -37.67 44.09
CA LEU A 587 18.79 -38.13 45.23
C LEU A 587 19.61 -39.06 46.12
N GLN A 588 20.45 -39.91 45.51
CA GLN A 588 21.36 -40.84 46.20
C GLN A 588 22.30 -40.17 47.21
N CYS A 589 22.65 -38.90 47.00
CA CYS A 589 23.49 -38.13 47.91
C CYS A 589 22.72 -37.59 49.13
N SER A 590 21.38 -37.59 49.09
CA SER A 590 20.53 -37.16 50.21
C SER A 590 20.29 -38.28 51.24
N PHE A 591 20.72 -39.51 50.95
CA PHE A 591 20.56 -40.63 51.87
C PHE A 591 21.63 -40.66 52.97
N PRO A 592 21.32 -41.22 54.14
CA PRO A 592 22.32 -41.44 55.19
C PRO A 592 23.51 -42.27 54.70
N GLN A 593 24.72 -41.94 55.15
CA GLN A 593 25.96 -42.65 54.77
C GLN A 593 25.90 -44.18 54.96
N ALA A 594 25.10 -44.67 55.91
CA ALA A 594 24.90 -46.11 56.15
C ALA A 594 24.42 -46.89 54.92
N TYR A 595 23.74 -46.23 53.98
CA TYR A 595 23.25 -46.83 52.74
C TYR A 595 24.41 -47.09 51.75
N GLY A 596 25.49 -46.31 51.82
CA GLY A 596 26.69 -46.47 50.99
C GLY A 596 26.50 -46.13 49.51
N ILE A 597 25.48 -45.34 49.17
CA ILE A 597 25.10 -45.00 47.78
C ILE A 597 25.45 -43.58 47.35
N GLY A 598 25.74 -42.68 48.31
CA GLY A 598 26.16 -41.30 48.05
C GLY A 598 27.61 -41.17 47.60
N ALA A 599 28.11 -39.93 47.50
CA ALA A 599 29.43 -39.62 46.93
C ALA A 599 30.61 -40.32 47.62
N GLU A 600 30.56 -40.52 48.95
CA GLU A 600 31.65 -41.20 49.68
C GLU A 600 31.67 -42.72 49.44
N GLY A 601 30.57 -43.30 48.96
CA GLY A 601 30.46 -44.71 48.64
C GLY A 601 30.62 -45.65 49.85
N LEU A 602 31.02 -46.89 49.57
CA LEU A 602 31.32 -47.90 50.58
C LEU A 602 32.83 -47.99 50.85
N PRO A 603 33.27 -48.25 52.10
CA PRO A 603 34.68 -48.47 52.41
C PRO A 603 35.30 -49.63 51.61
N ALA A 604 36.56 -49.53 51.18
CA ALA A 604 37.20 -50.53 50.31
C ALA A 604 37.20 -51.99 50.83
N HIS A 605 37.01 -52.20 52.15
CA HIS A 605 37.03 -53.51 52.80
C HIS A 605 35.66 -54.21 52.88
N VAL A 606 34.58 -53.63 52.32
CA VAL A 606 33.25 -54.25 52.36
C VAL A 606 33.14 -55.51 51.46
N SER A 607 32.25 -56.43 51.85
CA SER A 607 32.02 -57.68 51.10
C SER A 607 31.52 -57.41 49.66
N PRO A 608 31.78 -58.31 48.69
CA PRO A 608 31.21 -58.21 47.35
C PRO A 608 29.67 -58.16 47.37
N GLU A 609 29.04 -58.91 48.29
CA GLU A 609 27.59 -58.89 48.49
C GLU A 609 27.08 -57.50 48.89
N ARG A 610 27.73 -56.82 49.84
CA ARG A 610 27.33 -55.47 50.26
C ARG A 610 27.48 -54.45 49.12
N ARG A 611 28.53 -54.59 48.30
CA ARG A 611 28.70 -53.77 47.08
C ARG A 611 27.58 -54.03 46.07
N ALA A 612 27.21 -55.30 45.85
CA ALA A 612 26.11 -55.66 44.96
C ALA A 612 24.75 -55.12 45.47
N GLN A 613 24.47 -55.20 46.77
CA GLN A 613 23.26 -54.65 47.38
C GLN A 613 23.17 -53.13 47.23
N ALA A 614 24.28 -52.41 47.47
CA ALA A 614 24.31 -50.97 47.26
C ALA A 614 24.07 -50.63 45.78
N ARG A 615 24.72 -51.32 44.85
CA ARG A 615 24.48 -51.16 43.40
C ARG A 615 23.03 -51.43 43.02
N GLN A 616 22.42 -52.47 43.57
CA GLN A 616 21.00 -52.79 43.30
C GLN A 616 20.08 -51.65 43.76
N LEU A 617 20.36 -51.04 44.92
CA LEU A 617 19.60 -49.88 45.38
C LEU A 617 19.84 -48.66 44.49
N LYS A 618 21.09 -48.39 44.07
CA LYS A 618 21.39 -47.31 43.11
C LYS A 618 20.60 -47.51 41.82
N ALA A 619 20.61 -48.73 41.26
CA ALA A 619 19.83 -49.08 40.07
C ALA A 619 18.32 -48.88 40.26
N TYR A 620 17.77 -49.23 41.43
CA TYR A 620 16.36 -48.96 41.75
C TYR A 620 16.05 -47.46 41.78
N LEU A 621 16.95 -46.65 42.35
CA LEU A 621 16.76 -45.20 42.46
C LEU A 621 16.91 -44.47 41.12
N MET A 622 17.65 -45.03 40.15
CA MET A 622 17.83 -44.42 38.83
C MET A 622 16.53 -44.08 38.11
N VAL A 623 15.45 -44.84 38.32
CA VAL A 623 14.13 -44.52 37.75
C VAL A 623 13.61 -43.17 38.28
N PHE A 624 13.76 -42.92 39.57
CA PHE A 624 13.34 -41.65 40.18
C PHE A 624 14.29 -40.51 39.83
N GLU A 625 15.61 -40.79 39.76
CA GLU A 625 16.61 -39.82 39.31
C GLU A 625 16.27 -39.32 37.90
N GLN A 626 15.97 -40.23 36.97
CA GLN A 626 15.62 -39.87 35.60
C GLN A 626 14.30 -39.09 35.51
N LEU A 627 13.27 -39.46 36.28
CA LEU A 627 12.00 -38.73 36.30
C LEU A 627 12.16 -37.30 36.83
N LEU A 628 12.89 -37.12 37.93
CA LEU A 628 13.15 -35.80 38.51
C LEU A 628 14.05 -34.96 37.60
N GLY A 629 15.12 -35.55 37.07
CA GLY A 629 16.00 -34.92 36.11
C GLY A 629 15.25 -34.46 34.86
N ASN A 630 14.41 -35.33 34.27
CA ASN A 630 13.60 -34.98 33.10
C ASN A 630 12.59 -33.88 33.40
N ALA A 631 12.00 -33.84 34.60
CA ALA A 631 11.09 -32.74 34.98
C ALA A 631 11.82 -31.39 35.02
N LEU A 632 13.05 -31.35 35.53
CA LEU A 632 13.87 -30.15 35.54
C LEU A 632 14.40 -29.78 34.15
N ALA A 633 14.76 -30.77 33.33
CA ALA A 633 15.10 -30.55 31.93
C ALA A 633 13.90 -29.96 31.16
N GLN A 634 12.70 -30.51 31.37
CA GLN A 634 11.47 -29.97 30.78
C GLN A 634 11.23 -28.51 31.18
N LEU A 635 11.51 -28.16 32.45
CA LEU A 635 11.41 -26.79 32.94
C LEU A 635 12.45 -25.87 32.28
N ALA A 636 13.70 -26.31 32.17
CA ALA A 636 14.77 -25.55 31.52
C ALA A 636 14.50 -25.29 30.04
N HIS A 637 13.82 -26.21 29.36
CA HIS A 637 13.45 -26.10 27.95
C HIS A 637 12.02 -25.55 27.74
N THR A 638 11.47 -24.81 28.71
CA THR A 638 10.12 -24.21 28.57
C THR A 638 10.06 -23.24 27.39
N ALA A 639 11.12 -22.47 27.16
CA ALA A 639 11.22 -21.55 26.01
C ALA A 639 11.13 -22.30 24.67
N ASP A 640 11.80 -23.45 24.55
CA ASP A 640 11.84 -24.22 23.31
C ASP A 640 10.46 -24.71 22.88
N LEU A 641 9.56 -25.00 23.83
CA LEU A 641 8.19 -25.44 23.54
C LEU A 641 7.39 -24.41 22.73
N PHE A 642 7.62 -23.13 23.00
CA PHE A 642 6.95 -22.00 22.34
C PHE A 642 7.80 -21.38 21.21
N SER A 643 9.02 -21.88 21.01
CA SER A 643 9.93 -21.39 19.98
C SER A 643 9.34 -21.50 18.58
N LEU A 644 9.73 -20.60 17.68
CA LEU A 644 9.49 -20.59 16.24
C LEU A 644 10.70 -21.13 15.47
N ASP A 645 11.63 -21.80 16.17
CA ASP A 645 12.74 -22.52 15.55
C ASP A 645 12.23 -23.78 14.82
N PRO A 646 12.45 -23.89 13.49
CA PRO A 646 12.10 -25.08 12.74
C PRO A 646 13.00 -26.29 13.04
N GLU A 647 14.20 -26.08 13.61
CA GLU A 647 15.16 -27.16 13.86
C GLU A 647 14.87 -27.96 15.13
N LEU A 648 13.94 -27.51 15.96
CA LEU A 648 13.52 -28.24 17.15
C LEU A 648 12.99 -29.64 16.77
N ARG A 649 13.60 -30.70 17.31
CA ARG A 649 13.24 -32.09 16.99
C ARG A 649 12.43 -32.82 18.06
N ARG A 650 12.27 -32.25 19.27
CA ARG A 650 11.66 -32.92 20.43
C ARG A 650 10.87 -31.94 21.30
N THR A 651 9.85 -32.41 22.02
CA THR A 651 9.10 -31.63 23.03
C THR A 651 9.15 -32.20 24.44
N TYR A 652 9.66 -33.43 24.60
CA TYR A 652 10.01 -33.99 25.90
C TYR A 652 11.52 -34.03 26.09
N PHE A 653 12.02 -33.28 27.07
CA PHE A 653 13.45 -33.15 27.28
C PHE A 653 13.96 -34.13 28.33
N VAL A 654 15.14 -34.69 28.07
CA VAL A 654 15.75 -35.73 28.91
C VAL A 654 17.02 -35.18 29.54
N LYS A 655 17.15 -35.35 30.87
CA LYS A 655 18.39 -35.01 31.58
C LYS A 655 19.44 -36.08 31.31
N GLU A 656 20.59 -35.63 30.83
CA GLU A 656 21.76 -36.48 30.67
C GLU A 656 22.46 -36.67 32.01
N PHE A 657 22.63 -37.93 32.40
CA PHE A 657 23.41 -38.34 33.56
C PHE A 657 24.74 -38.95 33.11
N SER A 658 25.75 -38.86 33.97
CA SER A 658 27.09 -39.35 33.67
C SER A 658 27.79 -39.87 34.92
N GLU A 659 28.90 -40.58 34.72
CA GLU A 659 29.79 -41.05 35.80
C GLU A 659 30.29 -39.89 36.70
N ALA A 660 30.43 -38.68 36.15
CA ALA A 660 30.82 -37.50 36.90
C ALA A 660 29.73 -36.99 37.86
N LEU A 661 28.45 -37.17 37.49
CA LEU A 661 27.32 -36.74 38.31
C LEU A 661 26.88 -37.82 39.31
N ILE A 662 26.85 -39.08 38.87
CA ILE A 662 26.48 -40.24 39.69
C ILE A 662 27.63 -41.27 39.62
N PRO A 663 28.40 -41.48 40.69
CA PRO A 663 29.49 -42.46 40.67
C PRO A 663 28.99 -43.89 40.38
N GLY A 664 29.63 -44.61 39.47
CA GLY A 664 29.24 -45.94 39.00
C GLY A 664 28.04 -45.96 38.04
N PHE A 665 27.69 -44.83 37.43
CA PHE A 665 26.61 -44.71 36.46
C PHE A 665 26.82 -45.63 35.25
N ASP A 666 28.03 -45.69 34.68
CA ASP A 666 28.30 -46.48 33.46
C ASP A 666 28.07 -47.98 33.70
N GLU A 667 28.36 -48.45 34.91
CA GLU A 667 28.11 -49.83 35.32
C GLU A 667 26.62 -50.11 35.59
N LEU A 668 25.82 -49.09 35.98
CA LEU A 668 24.42 -49.22 36.36
C LEU A 668 23.47 -49.21 35.16
N THR A 669 23.77 -48.43 34.12
CA THR A 669 22.87 -48.23 32.97
C THR A 669 23.06 -49.25 31.85
N ALA A 670 24.16 -49.99 31.84
CA ALA A 670 24.43 -51.07 30.88
C ALA A 670 24.17 -50.68 29.40
N GLY A 671 24.50 -49.44 29.02
CA GLY A 671 24.32 -48.94 27.65
C GLY A 671 23.00 -48.18 27.38
N LEU A 672 22.18 -47.89 28.39
CA LEU A 672 21.12 -46.88 28.31
C LEU A 672 21.72 -45.48 28.31
N ASP A 673 22.09 -45.00 27.12
CA ASP A 673 22.56 -43.63 26.90
C ASP A 673 21.39 -42.65 26.74
N LYS A 674 21.71 -41.36 26.60
CA LYS A 674 20.71 -40.30 26.42
C LYS A 674 19.79 -40.57 25.23
N ALA A 675 20.35 -40.96 24.08
CA ALA A 675 19.58 -41.21 22.86
C ALA A 675 18.56 -42.34 23.05
N ALA A 676 18.94 -43.41 23.76
CA ALA A 676 18.02 -44.50 24.10
C ALA A 676 16.87 -44.01 25.00
N VAL A 677 17.15 -43.19 26.02
CA VAL A 677 16.12 -42.63 26.91
C VAL A 677 15.21 -41.64 26.16
N GLU A 678 15.78 -40.84 25.26
CA GLU A 678 15.03 -39.92 24.40
C GLU A 678 14.05 -40.66 23.48
N ALA A 679 14.49 -41.75 22.86
CA ALA A 679 13.65 -42.61 22.01
C ALA A 679 12.50 -43.28 22.80
N ILE A 680 12.70 -43.56 24.09
CA ILE A 680 11.64 -44.09 24.98
C ILE A 680 10.68 -42.98 25.41
N SER A 681 11.18 -41.75 25.58
CA SER A 681 10.42 -40.64 26.15
C SER A 681 9.44 -40.01 25.16
N GLU A 682 9.78 -40.01 23.86
CA GLU A 682 8.95 -39.41 22.81
C GLU A 682 9.18 -40.09 21.47
N SER A 683 8.11 -40.52 20.82
CA SER A 683 8.15 -40.93 19.41
C SER A 683 8.00 -39.74 18.46
N ASP A 684 8.47 -39.87 17.22
CA ASP A 684 8.32 -38.81 16.19
C ASP A 684 6.87 -38.39 15.97
N ALA A 685 5.94 -39.34 16.04
CA ALA A 685 4.50 -39.08 15.90
C ALA A 685 3.96 -38.24 17.07
N GLU A 686 4.41 -38.51 18.30
CA GLU A 686 4.02 -37.73 19.48
C GLU A 686 4.64 -36.34 19.44
N PHE A 687 5.91 -36.23 19.05
CA PHE A 687 6.59 -34.95 18.82
C PHE A 687 5.78 -34.08 17.85
N ARG A 688 5.51 -34.58 16.64
CA ARG A 688 4.79 -33.84 15.60
C ARG A 688 3.41 -33.37 16.07
N GLN A 689 2.67 -34.23 16.77
CA GLN A 689 1.34 -33.87 17.32
C GLN A 689 1.45 -32.81 18.42
N ARG A 690 2.41 -32.96 19.32
CA ARG A 690 2.56 -32.09 20.47
C ARG A 690 3.11 -30.72 20.07
N ARG A 691 4.08 -30.68 19.15
CA ARG A 691 4.59 -29.45 18.54
C ARG A 691 3.47 -28.67 17.83
N ASN A 692 2.63 -29.33 17.04
CA ASN A 692 1.47 -28.69 16.42
C ASN A 692 0.52 -28.06 17.46
N ARG A 693 0.26 -28.73 18.59
CA ARG A 693 -0.59 -28.17 19.66
C ARG A 693 -0.01 -26.90 20.28
N PHE A 694 1.32 -26.81 20.45
CA PHE A 694 1.96 -25.58 20.93
C PHE A 694 1.83 -24.45 19.92
N LEU A 695 2.03 -24.73 18.63
CA LEU A 695 1.86 -23.74 17.57
C LEU A 695 0.39 -23.29 17.44
N ASP A 696 -0.57 -24.22 17.58
CA ASP A 696 -2.00 -23.89 17.61
C ASP A 696 -2.35 -22.98 18.79
N HIS A 697 -1.71 -23.18 19.95
CA HIS A 697 -1.88 -22.29 21.10
C HIS A 697 -1.35 -20.87 20.81
N LEU A 698 -0.22 -20.74 20.12
CA LEU A 698 0.32 -19.44 19.71
C LEU A 698 -0.60 -18.75 18.70
N LEU A 699 -1.06 -19.47 17.67
CA LEU A 699 -2.02 -18.96 16.68
C LEU A 699 -3.34 -18.50 17.32
N ALA A 700 -3.84 -19.25 18.31
CA ALA A 700 -5.07 -18.92 19.01
C ALA A 700 -5.02 -17.58 19.75
N ARG A 701 -3.83 -17.08 20.15
CA ARG A 701 -3.67 -15.74 20.74
C ARG A 701 -4.08 -14.63 19.78
N PHE A 702 -3.98 -14.88 18.48
CA PHE A 702 -4.33 -13.96 17.41
C PHE A 702 -5.66 -14.32 16.72
N GLY A 703 -6.37 -15.33 17.21
CA GLY A 703 -7.63 -15.80 16.63
C GLY A 703 -7.48 -16.59 15.32
N GLU A 704 -6.29 -17.11 15.03
CA GLU A 704 -5.98 -17.80 13.76
C GLU A 704 -6.06 -19.34 13.92
N GLN A 705 -6.39 -20.06 12.84
CA GLN A 705 -6.51 -21.52 12.84
C GLN A 705 -6.19 -22.15 11.47
N PHE A 706 -5.55 -23.34 11.49
CA PHE A 706 -5.15 -24.10 10.29
C PHE A 706 -5.93 -25.42 10.11
N SER A 707 -7.11 -25.54 10.72
CA SER A 707 -7.85 -26.80 10.84
C SER A 707 -8.31 -27.39 9.50
N GLU A 708 -8.83 -26.55 8.59
CA GLU A 708 -9.28 -26.98 7.25
C GLU A 708 -8.11 -27.38 6.36
N TYR A 709 -7.02 -26.59 6.35
CA TYR A 709 -5.80 -26.90 5.64
C TYR A 709 -5.16 -28.21 6.12
N ALA A 710 -5.10 -28.43 7.44
CA ALA A 710 -4.61 -29.66 8.04
C ALA A 710 -5.43 -30.90 7.61
N LEU A 711 -6.75 -30.76 7.45
CA LEU A 711 -7.62 -31.84 7.01
C LEU A 711 -7.41 -32.17 5.52
N LEU A 712 -7.14 -31.17 4.68
CA LEU A 712 -6.81 -31.36 3.27
C LEU A 712 -5.46 -32.06 3.10
N LEU A 713 -4.40 -31.55 3.74
CA LEU A 713 -3.08 -32.18 3.71
C LEU A 713 -3.12 -33.63 4.21
N GLY A 714 -3.85 -33.89 5.30
CA GLY A 714 -3.96 -35.24 5.88
C GLY A 714 -4.60 -36.26 4.94
N ARG A 715 -5.47 -35.83 4.01
CA ARG A 715 -6.06 -36.71 2.97
C ARG A 715 -5.12 -36.98 1.81
N LEU A 716 -4.23 -36.04 1.48
CA LEU A 716 -3.34 -36.12 0.32
C LEU A 716 -2.04 -36.87 0.61
N ASP A 717 -1.35 -36.44 1.67
CA ASP A 717 0.04 -36.83 1.95
C ASP A 717 0.14 -37.91 3.05
N GLY A 718 -1.00 -38.24 3.67
CA GLY A 718 -1.07 -39.05 4.87
C GLY A 718 -0.77 -38.25 6.14
N ARG A 719 -1.32 -38.72 7.27
CA ARG A 719 -1.37 -37.95 8.52
C ARG A 719 0.00 -37.48 9.06
N GLN A 720 1.06 -38.27 8.88
CA GLN A 720 2.38 -37.95 9.45
C GLN A 720 3.16 -36.91 8.64
N LEU A 721 3.11 -37.00 7.30
CA LEU A 721 3.75 -36.03 6.40
C LEU A 721 3.02 -34.68 6.49
N ALA A 722 1.68 -34.71 6.57
CA ALA A 722 0.86 -33.53 6.80
C ALA A 722 1.23 -32.79 8.11
N LEU A 723 1.46 -33.50 9.22
CA LEU A 723 1.83 -32.88 10.49
C LEU A 723 3.19 -32.19 10.47
N GLU A 724 4.14 -32.73 9.71
CA GLU A 724 5.48 -32.14 9.56
C GLU A 724 5.43 -30.87 8.72
N ARG A 725 4.71 -30.91 7.59
CA ARG A 725 4.46 -29.73 6.76
C ARG A 725 3.74 -28.61 7.53
N LEU A 726 2.70 -28.95 8.28
CA LEU A 726 1.96 -28.00 9.13
C LEU A 726 2.84 -27.27 10.15
N ILE A 727 3.88 -27.91 10.68
CA ILE A 727 4.80 -27.24 11.62
C ILE A 727 5.52 -26.10 10.90
N LYS A 728 6.06 -26.35 9.70
CA LYS A 728 6.76 -25.35 8.90
C LYS A 728 5.83 -24.20 8.51
N ASP A 729 4.64 -24.52 8.01
CA ASP A 729 3.68 -23.50 7.54
C ASP A 729 3.19 -22.60 8.68
N LYS A 730 2.89 -23.18 9.86
CA LYS A 730 2.48 -22.41 11.04
C LYS A 730 3.60 -21.51 11.56
N ILE A 731 4.85 -22.00 11.56
CA ILE A 731 6.01 -21.19 11.94
C ILE A 731 6.18 -20.02 10.96
N ALA A 732 6.12 -20.27 9.65
CA ALA A 732 6.23 -19.23 8.64
C ALA A 732 5.12 -18.18 8.79
N PHE A 733 3.86 -18.61 8.99
CA PHE A 733 2.72 -17.73 9.22
C PHE A 733 2.89 -16.89 10.49
N LEU A 734 3.30 -17.51 11.61
CA LEU A 734 3.55 -16.79 12.87
C LEU A 734 4.68 -15.76 12.72
N LYS A 735 5.80 -16.11 12.08
CA LYS A 735 6.91 -15.18 11.83
C LYS A 735 6.49 -14.00 10.96
N ALA A 736 5.62 -14.21 9.98
CA ALA A 736 5.10 -13.16 9.11
C ALA A 736 3.92 -12.38 9.71
N TYR A 737 3.39 -12.81 10.87
CA TYR A 737 2.11 -12.34 11.41
C TYR A 737 2.01 -10.81 11.60
N PRO A 738 3.02 -10.12 12.18
CA PRO A 738 2.95 -8.66 12.33
C PRO A 738 2.72 -7.95 11.00
N GLN A 739 3.41 -8.37 9.95
CA GLN A 739 3.28 -7.79 8.61
C GLN A 739 1.91 -8.09 7.98
N ILE A 740 1.50 -9.37 7.96
CA ILE A 740 0.27 -9.79 7.23
C ILE A 740 -1.02 -9.42 7.98
N SER A 741 -0.94 -9.12 9.27
CA SER A 741 -2.07 -8.57 10.04
C SER A 741 -2.17 -7.06 9.85
N HIS A 742 -1.06 -6.33 9.92
CA HIS A 742 -0.99 -4.88 9.70
C HIS A 742 -1.39 -4.48 8.28
N ASP A 743 -0.82 -5.13 7.25
CA ASP A 743 -0.98 -4.77 5.84
C ASP A 743 -2.17 -5.44 5.15
N ARG A 744 -3.12 -6.03 5.89
CA ARG A 744 -4.21 -6.86 5.32
C ARG A 744 -4.99 -6.18 4.18
N GLY A 745 -5.35 -4.91 4.37
CA GLY A 745 -6.10 -4.10 3.38
C GLY A 745 -5.21 -3.32 2.41
N LYS A 746 -3.88 -3.37 2.56
CA LYS A 746 -2.93 -2.57 1.80
C LYS A 746 -2.78 -3.09 0.38
N ALA A 747 -2.92 -2.19 -0.58
CA ALA A 747 -2.68 -2.46 -1.98
C ALA A 747 -1.21 -2.22 -2.36
N PHE A 748 -0.83 -2.68 -3.54
CA PHE A 748 0.48 -2.34 -4.09
C PHE A 748 0.52 -0.87 -4.50
N ASN A 749 1.73 -0.31 -4.51
CA ASN A 749 1.99 1.04 -4.96
C ASN A 749 2.23 1.03 -6.48
N TYR A 750 1.22 1.43 -7.25
CA TYR A 750 1.28 1.47 -8.72
C TYR A 750 2.22 2.56 -9.29
N ARG A 751 2.85 3.37 -8.41
CA ARG A 751 3.91 4.33 -8.79
C ARG A 751 5.30 3.69 -8.81
N LEU A 752 5.45 2.50 -8.22
CA LEU A 752 6.67 1.70 -8.23
C LEU A 752 6.55 0.60 -9.28
N ASP A 753 7.67 -0.06 -9.60
CA ASP A 753 7.64 -1.24 -10.47
C ASP A 753 6.74 -2.32 -9.83
N PRO A 754 5.68 -2.81 -10.51
CA PRO A 754 4.79 -3.83 -9.97
C PRO A 754 5.45 -5.19 -9.78
N CYS A 755 6.59 -5.45 -10.45
CA CYS A 755 7.37 -6.67 -10.30
C CYS A 755 8.48 -6.52 -9.25
N SER A 756 8.56 -5.39 -8.55
CA SER A 756 9.49 -5.25 -7.43
C SER A 756 9.11 -6.27 -6.34
N PRO A 757 10.08 -7.05 -5.81
CA PRO A 757 9.81 -8.07 -4.79
C PRO A 757 9.23 -7.49 -3.49
N ALA A 758 9.34 -6.17 -3.27
CA ALA A 758 8.76 -5.47 -2.12
C ALA A 758 7.38 -4.84 -2.38
N ASN A 759 6.87 -4.88 -3.62
CA ASN A 759 5.67 -4.15 -4.04
C ASN A 759 4.50 -5.08 -4.35
N TYR A 760 3.98 -5.77 -3.34
CA TYR A 760 2.82 -6.65 -3.47
C TYR A 760 1.67 -6.22 -2.54
N PRO A 761 0.41 -6.52 -2.89
CA PRO A 761 -0.73 -6.33 -1.99
C PRO A 761 -0.58 -7.20 -0.74
N GLY A 762 -0.86 -6.67 0.46
CA GLY A 762 -0.69 -7.44 1.70
C GLY A 762 -1.57 -8.68 1.77
N ILE A 763 -2.77 -8.61 1.18
CA ILE A 763 -3.69 -9.75 1.06
C ILE A 763 -3.09 -10.93 0.28
N LYS A 764 -2.27 -10.67 -0.75
CA LYS A 764 -1.63 -11.72 -1.57
C LYS A 764 -0.73 -12.57 -0.68
N LYS A 765 0.19 -11.94 0.06
CA LYS A 765 1.11 -12.64 0.97
C LYS A 765 0.35 -13.41 2.05
N ARG A 766 -0.68 -12.82 2.64
CA ARG A 766 -1.51 -13.50 3.64
C ARG A 766 -2.16 -14.76 3.09
N ILE A 767 -2.79 -14.67 1.92
CA ILE A 767 -3.43 -15.82 1.25
C ILE A 767 -2.38 -16.88 0.92
N SER A 768 -1.23 -16.51 0.35
CA SER A 768 -0.18 -17.47 0.02
C SER A 768 0.27 -18.31 1.23
N LEU A 769 0.43 -17.69 2.40
CA LEU A 769 0.79 -18.41 3.63
C LEU A 769 -0.35 -19.30 4.16
N LEU A 770 -1.61 -18.87 4.04
CA LEU A 770 -2.77 -19.70 4.39
C LEU A 770 -2.94 -20.92 3.46
N LEU A 771 -2.46 -20.83 2.22
CA LEU A 771 -2.41 -21.93 1.27
C LEU A 771 -1.18 -22.84 1.46
N GLY A 772 -0.27 -22.48 2.38
CA GLY A 772 0.93 -23.25 2.71
C GLY A 772 2.03 -23.15 1.66
N TYR A 773 2.15 -21.98 1.01
CA TYR A 773 3.35 -21.63 0.23
C TYR A 773 4.45 -21.09 1.16
N PRO A 774 5.72 -21.37 0.87
CA PRO A 774 6.84 -20.86 1.66
C PRO A 774 6.98 -19.33 1.51
N ASP A 775 7.36 -18.65 2.61
CA ASP A 775 7.71 -17.22 2.59
C ASP A 775 9.18 -17.05 2.17
N LEU A 776 9.45 -17.08 0.87
CA LEU A 776 10.81 -16.88 0.33
C LEU A 776 11.05 -15.40 -0.01
N GLU A 777 12.12 -14.85 0.53
CA GLU A 777 12.61 -13.51 0.25
C GLU A 777 13.70 -13.54 -0.83
N PHE A 778 13.56 -12.68 -1.84
CA PHE A 778 14.58 -12.42 -2.84
C PHE A 778 15.58 -11.38 -2.34
N VAL A 779 16.74 -11.84 -1.89
CA VAL A 779 17.86 -11.00 -1.47
C VAL A 779 18.85 -10.88 -2.63
N SER A 780 19.32 -9.67 -2.90
CA SER A 780 20.29 -9.46 -3.99
C SER A 780 21.31 -8.37 -3.69
N THR A 781 22.49 -8.51 -4.30
CA THR A 781 23.53 -7.48 -4.39
C THR A 781 23.79 -7.13 -5.84
N VAL A 782 23.84 -5.84 -6.15
CA VAL A 782 23.99 -5.32 -7.51
C VAL A 782 25.36 -4.66 -7.65
N GLU A 783 26.09 -5.02 -8.70
CA GLU A 783 27.37 -4.42 -9.08
C GLU A 783 27.30 -3.92 -10.52
N HIS A 784 27.75 -2.68 -10.77
CA HIS A 784 27.78 -2.11 -12.11
C HIS A 784 29.03 -2.57 -12.88
N VAL A 785 28.85 -3.28 -13.99
CA VAL A 785 29.92 -3.88 -14.81
C VAL A 785 29.82 -3.40 -16.26
N GLY A 786 30.55 -2.33 -16.58
CA GLY A 786 30.56 -1.78 -17.94
C GLY A 786 29.26 -1.04 -18.28
N ALA A 787 28.45 -1.59 -19.18
CA ALA A 787 27.11 -1.08 -19.53
C ALA A 787 25.97 -1.92 -18.89
N ASP A 788 26.33 -2.97 -18.17
CA ASP A 788 25.42 -3.94 -17.58
C ASP A 788 25.52 -3.95 -16.06
N TYR A 789 24.57 -4.61 -15.41
CA TYR A 789 24.52 -4.84 -13.98
C TYR A 789 24.65 -6.32 -13.70
N ARG A 790 25.61 -6.69 -12.85
CA ARG A 790 25.73 -8.03 -12.28
C ARG A 790 24.89 -8.09 -11.00
N VAL A 791 23.93 -9.00 -10.97
CA VAL A 791 23.03 -9.23 -9.84
C VAL A 791 23.31 -10.61 -9.28
N GLU A 792 23.89 -10.68 -8.08
CA GLU A 792 23.96 -11.91 -7.30
C GLU A 792 22.70 -12.00 -6.43
N PHE A 793 22.06 -13.16 -6.38
CA PHE A 793 20.80 -13.36 -5.69
C PHE A 793 20.80 -14.60 -4.79
N ALA A 794 19.93 -14.58 -3.79
CA ALA A 794 19.57 -15.72 -2.98
C ALA A 794 18.07 -15.69 -2.65
N LEU A 795 17.38 -16.83 -2.77
CA LEU A 795 16.05 -17.07 -2.22
C LEU A 795 16.21 -17.63 -0.82
N ARG A 796 15.75 -16.86 0.18
CA ARG A 796 15.89 -17.23 1.59
C ARG A 796 14.54 -17.34 2.26
N ASP A 797 14.36 -18.35 3.11
CA ASP A 797 13.19 -18.37 4.00
C ASP A 797 13.37 -17.42 5.20
N ARG A 798 12.30 -17.22 5.98
CA ARG A 798 12.31 -16.43 7.23
C ARG A 798 13.19 -17.00 8.35
N SER A 799 13.78 -18.16 8.15
CA SER A 799 14.77 -18.76 9.05
C SER A 799 16.19 -18.57 8.53
N MET A 800 16.37 -17.75 7.48
CA MET A 800 17.65 -17.47 6.80
C MET A 800 18.22 -18.67 6.02
N GLY A 801 17.44 -19.73 5.84
CA GLY A 801 17.83 -20.89 5.03
C GLY A 801 17.81 -20.52 3.55
N ILE A 802 18.89 -20.85 2.82
CA ILE A 802 19.01 -20.58 1.39
C ILE A 802 18.43 -21.75 0.60
N TRP A 803 17.42 -21.48 -0.22
CA TRP A 803 16.80 -22.48 -1.09
C TRP A 803 17.44 -22.50 -2.48
N LEU A 804 17.89 -21.34 -2.95
CA LEU A 804 18.53 -21.18 -4.24
C LEU A 804 19.43 -19.95 -4.20
N GLU A 805 20.65 -20.04 -4.75
CA GLU A 805 21.54 -18.90 -4.94
C GLU A 805 22.18 -18.93 -6.33
N GLY A 806 22.53 -17.76 -6.85
CA GLY A 806 23.09 -17.64 -8.19
C GLY A 806 23.35 -16.19 -8.59
N GLY A 807 23.67 -15.99 -9.87
CA GLY A 807 24.02 -14.68 -10.39
C GLY A 807 23.72 -14.53 -11.87
N LEU A 808 23.34 -13.33 -12.28
CA LEU A 808 23.04 -13.00 -13.66
C LEU A 808 23.52 -11.61 -14.03
N THR A 809 23.81 -11.41 -15.31
CA THR A 809 24.22 -10.11 -15.86
C THR A 809 23.12 -9.58 -16.77
N LEU A 810 22.64 -8.38 -16.50
CA LEU A 810 21.48 -7.78 -17.15
C LEU A 810 21.74 -6.34 -17.55
N THR A 811 21.25 -5.93 -18.72
CA THR A 811 21.20 -4.52 -19.11
C THR A 811 19.96 -3.87 -18.50
N ALA A 812 20.13 -2.79 -17.73
CA ALA A 812 19.03 -2.06 -17.08
C ALA A 812 19.32 -0.55 -17.03
N ALA A 813 18.30 0.26 -16.72
CA ALA A 813 18.46 1.71 -16.59
C ALA A 813 19.20 2.12 -15.30
N ASP A 814 18.94 1.41 -14.20
CA ASP A 814 19.50 1.63 -12.87
C ASP A 814 19.53 0.34 -12.04
N GLU A 815 20.12 0.38 -10.84
CA GLU A 815 20.23 -0.77 -9.93
C GLU A 815 18.87 -1.35 -9.51
N ALA A 816 17.84 -0.51 -9.34
CA ALA A 816 16.51 -0.94 -8.93
C ALA A 816 15.81 -1.70 -10.07
N ALA A 817 15.93 -1.20 -11.29
CA ALA A 817 15.46 -1.87 -12.50
C ALA A 817 16.20 -3.20 -12.73
N ALA A 818 17.52 -3.24 -12.50
CA ALA A 818 18.29 -4.48 -12.58
C ALA A 818 17.79 -5.53 -11.57
N LYS A 819 17.53 -5.13 -10.33
CA LYS A 819 16.97 -6.01 -9.29
C LYS A 819 15.59 -6.53 -9.65
N ALA A 820 14.69 -5.67 -10.12
CA ALA A 820 13.34 -6.06 -10.52
C ALA A 820 13.34 -7.03 -11.72
N LEU A 821 14.18 -6.76 -12.72
CA LEU A 821 14.35 -7.62 -13.89
C LEU A 821 14.94 -8.99 -13.49
N ALA A 822 15.90 -9.01 -12.56
CA ALA A 822 16.47 -10.26 -12.07
C ALA A 822 15.44 -11.15 -11.38
N TYR A 823 14.62 -10.56 -10.50
CA TYR A 823 13.53 -11.27 -9.83
C TYR A 823 12.49 -11.81 -10.82
N GLU A 824 12.18 -11.02 -11.85
CA GLU A 824 11.27 -11.43 -12.92
C GLU A 824 11.81 -12.62 -13.71
N VAL A 825 13.06 -12.56 -14.20
CA VAL A 825 13.69 -13.65 -14.95
C VAL A 825 13.64 -14.95 -14.13
N LEU A 826 13.97 -14.84 -12.84
CA LEU A 826 13.95 -15.97 -11.91
C LEU A 826 12.55 -16.57 -11.76
N THR A 827 11.54 -15.75 -11.46
CA THR A 827 10.16 -16.21 -11.21
C THR A 827 9.47 -16.73 -12.47
N GLN A 828 9.74 -16.13 -13.63
CA GLN A 828 9.28 -16.63 -14.92
C GLN A 828 9.90 -17.98 -15.24
N ARG A 829 11.22 -18.14 -15.07
CA ARG A 829 11.88 -19.42 -15.34
C ARG A 829 11.38 -20.50 -14.39
N LEU A 830 11.33 -20.22 -13.09
CA LEU A 830 10.76 -21.13 -12.08
C LEU A 830 9.26 -21.39 -12.24
N SER A 831 8.55 -20.78 -13.19
CA SER A 831 7.16 -21.17 -13.49
C SER A 831 7.05 -22.29 -14.54
N ARG A 832 8.17 -22.73 -15.09
CA ARG A 832 8.27 -23.72 -16.18
C ARG A 832 8.66 -25.08 -15.61
N ALA A 833 7.98 -26.14 -16.04
CA ALA A 833 8.22 -27.49 -15.52
C ALA A 833 9.64 -28.04 -15.80
N ASP A 834 10.29 -27.51 -16.83
CA ASP A 834 11.65 -27.89 -17.27
C ASP A 834 12.76 -27.02 -16.65
N ALA A 835 12.44 -26.14 -15.70
CA ALA A 835 13.40 -25.16 -15.16
C ALA A 835 14.53 -25.77 -14.34
N CYS A 836 14.23 -26.82 -13.57
CA CYS A 836 15.20 -27.47 -12.71
C CYS A 836 15.81 -28.71 -13.39
N THR A 837 17.11 -28.91 -13.19
CA THR A 837 17.79 -30.18 -13.42
C THR A 837 18.39 -30.70 -12.11
N ILE A 838 18.56 -32.02 -12.02
CA ILE A 838 19.13 -32.67 -10.84
C ILE A 838 20.35 -33.47 -11.29
N ASP A 839 21.53 -33.00 -10.89
CA ASP A 839 22.81 -33.62 -11.19
C ASP A 839 23.24 -34.57 -10.07
N GLU A 840 23.86 -35.70 -10.44
CA GLU A 840 24.42 -36.67 -9.51
C GLU A 840 25.90 -36.37 -9.29
N GLU A 841 26.28 -36.16 -8.03
CA GLU A 841 27.65 -35.88 -7.57
C GLU A 841 28.13 -37.00 -6.63
N GLU A 842 29.44 -37.08 -6.35
CA GLU A 842 30.03 -38.20 -5.56
C GLU A 842 29.36 -38.41 -4.19
N ASP A 843 28.85 -37.35 -3.57
CA ASP A 843 28.27 -37.36 -2.21
C ASP A 843 26.75 -37.05 -2.18
N GLY A 844 26.05 -37.03 -3.32
CA GLY A 844 24.60 -36.80 -3.35
C GLY A 844 24.06 -36.21 -4.66
N PHE A 845 22.92 -35.53 -4.57
CA PHE A 845 22.24 -34.92 -5.72
C PHE A 845 22.19 -33.40 -5.57
N ARG A 846 22.54 -32.65 -6.62
CA ARG A 846 22.46 -31.18 -6.63
C ARG A 846 21.29 -30.71 -7.49
N LEU A 847 20.51 -29.78 -6.96
CA LEU A 847 19.46 -29.09 -7.70
C LEU A 847 20.05 -27.85 -8.41
N ILE A 848 19.85 -27.75 -9.72
CA ILE A 848 20.34 -26.66 -10.56
C ILE A 848 19.17 -26.02 -11.30
N LEU A 849 19.09 -24.70 -11.27
CA LEU A 849 18.19 -23.90 -12.08
C LEU A 849 18.92 -23.46 -13.35
N ASN A 850 18.37 -23.81 -14.52
CA ASN A 850 18.92 -23.41 -15.81
C ASN A 850 18.04 -22.35 -16.48
N ASP A 851 18.62 -21.53 -17.35
CA ASP A 851 17.90 -20.66 -18.27
C ASP A 851 17.29 -21.45 -19.45
N LEU A 852 16.81 -20.76 -20.48
CA LEU A 852 16.26 -21.37 -21.70
C LEU A 852 17.32 -21.95 -22.64
N ALA A 853 18.59 -21.57 -22.47
CA ALA A 853 19.73 -22.05 -23.24
C ALA A 853 20.50 -23.15 -22.50
N ASP A 854 19.91 -23.74 -21.45
CA ASP A 854 20.51 -24.71 -20.54
C ASP A 854 21.77 -24.21 -19.80
N ALA A 855 21.94 -22.89 -19.67
CA ALA A 855 22.98 -22.29 -18.85
C ALA A 855 22.51 -22.12 -17.40
N GLU A 856 23.40 -22.39 -16.44
CA GLU A 856 23.07 -22.29 -15.02
C GLU A 856 22.79 -20.84 -14.59
N LEU A 857 21.62 -20.62 -13.99
CA LEU A 857 21.23 -19.37 -13.33
C LEU A 857 21.50 -19.41 -11.83
N GLY A 858 21.39 -20.59 -11.22
CA GLY A 858 21.62 -20.78 -9.79
C GLY A 858 21.49 -22.24 -9.37
N ARG A 859 21.83 -22.53 -8.11
CA ARG A 859 21.80 -23.89 -7.54
C ARG A 859 21.41 -23.86 -6.07
N HIS A 860 20.94 -25.00 -5.57
CA HIS A 860 20.86 -25.20 -4.12
C HIS A 860 22.29 -25.35 -3.56
N PRO A 861 22.63 -24.69 -2.42
CA PRO A 861 23.98 -24.72 -1.88
C PRO A 861 24.43 -26.13 -1.46
N ASP A 862 23.56 -26.87 -0.77
CA ASP A 862 23.86 -28.21 -0.25
C ASP A 862 23.43 -29.35 -1.19
N LEU A 863 24.03 -30.53 -1.00
CA LEU A 863 23.67 -31.78 -1.68
C LEU A 863 22.52 -32.50 -0.95
N PHE A 864 21.59 -33.07 -1.71
CA PHE A 864 20.53 -33.92 -1.20
C PHE A 864 20.97 -35.39 -1.15
N ALA A 865 20.62 -36.08 -0.07
CA ALA A 865 20.88 -37.51 0.08
C ALA A 865 20.09 -38.40 -0.91
N ALA A 866 19.01 -37.88 -1.50
CA ALA A 866 18.17 -38.62 -2.44
C ALA A 866 17.57 -37.70 -3.51
N ARG A 867 17.51 -38.19 -4.75
CA ARG A 867 16.91 -37.49 -5.89
C ARG A 867 15.46 -37.05 -5.65
N SER A 868 14.68 -37.83 -4.91
CA SER A 868 13.29 -37.49 -4.58
C SER A 868 13.16 -36.26 -3.69
N LEU A 869 14.15 -35.98 -2.83
CA LEU A 869 14.15 -34.77 -1.99
C LEU A 869 14.48 -33.53 -2.82
N ALA A 870 15.47 -33.63 -3.72
CA ALA A 870 15.77 -32.56 -4.67
C ALA A 870 14.58 -32.26 -5.59
N GLN A 871 13.86 -33.30 -6.05
CA GLN A 871 12.64 -33.14 -6.84
C GLN A 871 11.53 -32.44 -6.05
N ALA A 872 11.29 -32.85 -4.80
CA ALA A 872 10.27 -32.21 -3.96
C ALA A 872 10.55 -30.72 -3.74
N LEU A 873 11.83 -30.34 -3.55
CA LEU A 873 12.21 -28.94 -3.45
C LEU A 873 11.98 -28.19 -4.77
N CYS A 874 12.34 -28.78 -5.92
CA CYS A 874 12.02 -28.17 -7.21
C CYS A 874 10.51 -27.96 -7.36
N ASP A 875 9.68 -28.96 -7.04
CA ASP A 875 8.22 -28.84 -7.13
C ASP A 875 7.68 -27.71 -6.22
N GLU A 876 8.24 -27.54 -5.02
CA GLU A 876 7.91 -26.42 -4.13
C GLU A 876 8.35 -25.06 -4.69
N LEU A 877 9.56 -24.95 -5.25
CA LEU A 877 10.05 -23.74 -5.92
C LEU A 877 9.20 -23.37 -7.13
N LEU A 878 8.79 -24.37 -7.94
CA LEU A 878 7.92 -24.16 -9.09
C LEU A 878 6.54 -23.66 -8.67
N ALA A 879 5.96 -24.28 -7.63
CA ALA A 879 4.66 -23.89 -7.11
C ALA A 879 4.70 -22.50 -6.46
N TRP A 880 5.76 -22.20 -5.69
CA TRP A 880 6.02 -20.90 -5.10
C TRP A 880 6.12 -19.81 -6.18
N ALA A 881 6.97 -19.99 -7.20
CA ALA A 881 7.18 -18.99 -8.24
C ALA A 881 5.90 -18.71 -9.05
N ALA A 882 5.11 -19.76 -9.35
CA ALA A 882 3.82 -19.57 -9.99
C ALA A 882 2.84 -18.77 -9.11
N ASN A 883 2.77 -19.07 -7.80
CA ASN A 883 1.95 -18.32 -6.85
C ASN A 883 2.45 -16.87 -6.68
N GLU A 884 3.77 -16.64 -6.67
CA GLU A 884 4.36 -15.30 -6.64
C GLU A 884 3.99 -14.45 -7.86
N ARG A 885 3.58 -15.08 -8.96
CA ARG A 885 3.09 -14.36 -10.14
C ARG A 885 1.60 -14.03 -10.09
N CYS A 886 0.83 -14.54 -9.12
CA CYS A 886 -0.60 -14.23 -9.04
C CYS A 886 -0.84 -12.70 -9.00
N ILE A 887 -1.88 -12.25 -9.71
CA ILE A 887 -2.16 -10.84 -9.92
C ILE A 887 -3.49 -10.48 -9.26
N VAL A 888 -3.45 -9.48 -8.37
CA VAL A 888 -4.67 -8.86 -7.82
C VAL A 888 -4.97 -7.63 -8.65
N VAL A 889 -5.98 -7.72 -9.50
CA VAL A 889 -6.42 -6.63 -10.38
C VAL A 889 -7.46 -5.81 -9.66
N GLU A 890 -7.10 -4.57 -9.33
CA GLU A 890 -8.04 -3.60 -8.78
C GLU A 890 -8.76 -2.88 -9.92
N HIS A 891 -10.07 -3.09 -10.03
CA HIS A 891 -10.82 -2.50 -11.13
C HIS A 891 -10.86 -0.96 -11.02
N LEU A 892 -10.76 -0.40 -9.82
CA LEU A 892 -10.66 1.06 -9.63
C LEU A 892 -9.46 1.67 -10.37
N LEU A 893 -8.37 0.93 -10.56
CA LEU A 893 -7.21 1.41 -11.32
C LEU A 893 -7.49 1.44 -12.84
N LEU A 894 -8.40 0.57 -13.32
CA LEU A 894 -8.83 0.49 -14.72
C LEU A 894 -9.85 1.58 -15.12
N ARG A 895 -10.28 2.42 -14.18
CA ARG A 895 -11.25 3.48 -14.44
C ARG A 895 -10.70 4.49 -15.47
N PRO A 896 -11.56 5.11 -16.28
CA PRO A 896 -11.13 6.13 -17.22
C PRO A 896 -10.61 7.39 -16.49
N LYS A 897 -9.36 7.79 -16.76
CA LYS A 897 -8.75 8.98 -16.10
C LYS A 897 -9.15 10.30 -16.75
N PHE A 898 -9.51 10.27 -18.03
CA PHE A 898 -9.91 11.43 -18.84
C PHE A 898 -10.99 11.03 -19.86
N PRO A 899 -11.77 11.97 -20.43
CA PRO A 899 -12.77 11.63 -21.43
C PRO A 899 -12.10 11.14 -22.70
N GLY A 900 -12.45 9.94 -23.15
CA GLY A 900 -11.82 9.30 -24.30
C GLY A 900 -10.92 8.12 -23.96
N ASP A 901 -10.65 7.90 -22.66
CA ASP A 901 -9.89 6.74 -22.20
C ASP A 901 -10.67 5.42 -22.37
N ALA A 902 -10.01 4.27 -22.19
CA ALA A 902 -10.66 2.97 -22.35
C ALA A 902 -11.83 2.78 -21.37
N LEU A 903 -12.90 2.15 -21.83
CA LEU A 903 -14.04 1.76 -21.00
C LEU A 903 -14.06 0.23 -20.87
N TYR A 904 -14.13 -0.27 -19.64
CA TYR A 904 -14.17 -1.69 -19.36
C TYR A 904 -15.48 -2.32 -19.87
N PRO A 905 -15.44 -3.46 -20.57
CA PRO A 905 -16.64 -4.14 -21.04
C PRO A 905 -17.42 -4.70 -19.84
N ALA A 906 -18.60 -4.12 -19.56
CA ALA A 906 -19.45 -4.58 -18.46
C ALA A 906 -20.18 -5.87 -18.87
N CYS A 907 -19.86 -7.00 -18.24
CA CYS A 907 -20.61 -8.24 -18.40
C CYS A 907 -21.83 -8.21 -17.48
N ALA A 908 -23.03 -8.17 -18.04
CA ALA A 908 -24.28 -8.37 -17.30
C ALA A 908 -24.87 -9.74 -17.71
N ASP A 909 -25.13 -10.61 -16.74
CA ASP A 909 -25.80 -11.89 -17.01
C ASP A 909 -27.32 -11.65 -17.15
N GLY A 910 -27.86 -11.82 -18.37
CA GLY A 910 -29.29 -11.69 -18.68
C GLY A 910 -29.72 -10.29 -19.16
N ALA A 911 -31.04 -10.04 -19.24
CA ALA A 911 -31.58 -8.74 -19.65
C ALA A 911 -31.04 -7.63 -18.75
N CYS A 912 -30.63 -6.47 -19.31
CA CYS A 912 -29.98 -5.32 -18.67
C CYS A 912 -30.62 -4.81 -17.36
N ARG A 913 -30.56 -5.59 -16.29
CA ARG A 913 -31.03 -5.22 -14.95
C ARG A 913 -29.85 -4.62 -14.21
N THR A 914 -29.86 -3.31 -14.09
CA THR A 914 -28.79 -2.45 -13.55
C THR A 914 -28.69 -2.50 -12.02
N CYS A 915 -28.63 -3.68 -11.42
CA CYS A 915 -28.34 -3.81 -9.99
C CYS A 915 -26.83 -3.66 -9.71
N GLY A 916 -26.23 -2.53 -10.12
CA GLY A 916 -24.83 -2.19 -9.80
C GLY A 916 -23.81 -2.52 -10.89
N ASP A 917 -24.21 -3.10 -12.02
CA ASP A 917 -23.31 -3.42 -13.15
C ASP A 917 -22.98 -2.23 -14.04
N GLU A 918 -23.70 -1.11 -13.89
CA GLU A 918 -23.36 0.16 -14.52
C GLU A 918 -22.00 0.74 -14.08
N ASP A 919 -21.48 0.29 -12.94
CA ASP A 919 -20.16 0.63 -12.42
C ASP A 919 -19.29 -0.63 -12.28
N PRO A 920 -18.49 -0.97 -13.33
CA PRO A 920 -17.60 -2.12 -13.28
C PRO A 920 -16.27 -1.84 -12.55
N TYR A 921 -16.09 -0.66 -11.94
CA TYR A 921 -14.83 -0.24 -11.33
C TYR A 921 -14.89 -0.21 -9.80
N SER A 922 -15.94 0.41 -9.26
CA SER A 922 -16.05 0.64 -7.82
C SER A 922 -16.12 -0.66 -7.04
N PHE A 923 -15.24 -0.79 -6.05
CA PHE A 923 -15.25 -1.88 -5.09
C PHE A 923 -15.22 -3.29 -5.73
N ARG A 924 -14.55 -3.45 -6.87
CA ARG A 924 -14.39 -4.73 -7.57
C ARG A 924 -12.90 -5.08 -7.71
N ILE A 925 -12.58 -6.34 -7.43
CA ILE A 925 -11.22 -6.89 -7.62
C ILE A 925 -11.27 -8.25 -8.29
N THR A 926 -10.27 -8.57 -9.10
CA THR A 926 -10.12 -9.90 -9.73
C THR A 926 -8.77 -10.50 -9.34
N PHE A 927 -8.78 -11.70 -8.76
CA PHE A 927 -7.61 -12.52 -8.52
C PHE A 927 -7.35 -13.39 -9.75
N VAL A 928 -6.27 -13.10 -10.47
CA VAL A 928 -5.78 -13.92 -11.59
C VAL A 928 -4.79 -14.92 -11.02
N MET A 929 -5.24 -16.16 -10.89
CA MET A 929 -4.54 -17.26 -10.23
C MET A 929 -3.90 -18.20 -11.25
N PRO A 930 -2.72 -18.79 -10.94
CA PRO A 930 -2.02 -19.71 -11.82
C PRO A 930 -2.68 -21.10 -11.82
N GLY A 931 -3.63 -21.32 -12.75
CA GLY A 931 -4.42 -22.55 -12.80
C GLY A 931 -3.66 -23.77 -13.33
N TRP A 932 -2.51 -23.60 -13.98
CA TRP A 932 -1.73 -24.71 -14.56
C TRP A 932 -0.88 -25.46 -13.54
N THR A 933 -0.73 -24.93 -12.33
CA THR A 933 0.06 -25.55 -11.26
C THR A 933 -0.57 -26.87 -10.84
N THR A 934 0.26 -27.88 -10.56
CA THR A 934 -0.18 -29.23 -10.20
C THR A 934 -1.18 -29.24 -9.03
N ALA A 935 -1.00 -28.33 -8.06
CA ALA A 935 -1.87 -28.21 -6.89
C ALA A 935 -3.33 -27.83 -7.22
N TYR A 936 -3.57 -27.10 -8.32
CA TYR A 936 -4.91 -26.58 -8.65
C TYR A 936 -5.47 -27.11 -9.98
N LYS A 937 -4.60 -27.65 -10.84
CA LYS A 937 -4.99 -28.29 -12.09
C LYS A 937 -5.80 -29.56 -11.85
N ASP A 938 -5.30 -30.44 -10.97
CA ASP A 938 -5.87 -31.78 -10.79
C ASP A 938 -6.65 -31.93 -9.47
N ASN A 939 -6.47 -31.02 -8.51
CA ASN A 939 -7.07 -31.11 -7.17
C ASN A 939 -8.10 -30.00 -6.91
N MET A 940 -9.37 -30.30 -7.22
CA MET A 940 -10.48 -29.37 -7.04
C MET A 940 -10.79 -29.03 -5.57
N ASP A 941 -10.42 -29.87 -4.61
CA ASP A 941 -10.65 -29.57 -3.19
C ASP A 941 -9.69 -28.48 -2.70
N LEU A 942 -8.41 -28.54 -3.10
CA LEU A 942 -7.43 -27.47 -2.83
C LEU A 942 -7.82 -26.15 -3.51
N ARG A 943 -8.31 -26.22 -4.75
CA ARG A 943 -8.79 -25.04 -5.48
C ARG A 943 -9.97 -24.37 -4.78
N ARG A 944 -10.97 -25.13 -4.35
CA ARG A 944 -12.12 -24.61 -3.58
C ARG A 944 -11.71 -24.03 -2.24
N PHE A 945 -10.73 -24.66 -1.57
CA PHE A 945 -10.15 -24.12 -0.35
C PHE A 945 -9.48 -22.76 -0.61
N ALA A 946 -8.73 -22.64 -1.71
CA ALA A 946 -8.14 -21.38 -2.11
C ALA A 946 -9.18 -20.30 -2.42
N GLU A 947 -10.24 -20.63 -3.17
CA GLU A 947 -11.34 -19.70 -3.46
C GLU A 947 -12.05 -19.23 -2.18
N ARG A 948 -12.36 -20.14 -1.25
CA ARG A 948 -12.93 -19.77 0.06
C ARG A 948 -12.00 -18.88 0.88
N SER A 949 -10.71 -19.20 0.89
CA SER A 949 -9.70 -18.41 1.61
C SER A 949 -9.59 -17.01 1.03
N ILE A 950 -9.53 -16.88 -0.30
CA ILE A 950 -9.56 -15.59 -1.00
C ILE A 950 -10.83 -14.81 -0.62
N GLN A 951 -12.00 -15.45 -0.63
CA GLN A 951 -13.26 -14.80 -0.30
C GLN A 951 -13.33 -14.32 1.16
N GLN A 952 -12.85 -15.12 2.11
CA GLN A 952 -12.86 -14.78 3.54
C GLN A 952 -11.86 -13.67 3.89
N GLU A 953 -10.73 -13.62 3.20
CA GLU A 953 -9.68 -12.64 3.43
C GLU A 953 -9.91 -11.32 2.67
N THR A 954 -10.74 -11.35 1.61
CA THR A 954 -11.11 -10.14 0.86
C THR A 954 -11.95 -9.20 1.74
N PRO A 955 -11.62 -7.88 1.79
CA PRO A 955 -12.41 -6.91 2.53
C PRO A 955 -13.89 -6.95 2.14
N ALA A 956 -14.79 -6.95 3.13
CA ALA A 956 -16.22 -7.21 2.91
C ALA A 956 -16.94 -6.20 1.99
N HIS A 957 -16.38 -5.00 1.82
CA HIS A 957 -16.92 -3.99 0.91
C HIS A 957 -16.48 -4.22 -0.55
N LEU A 958 -15.50 -5.09 -0.81
CA LEU A 958 -15.00 -5.42 -2.14
C LEU A 958 -15.63 -6.72 -2.67
N LEU A 959 -16.07 -6.68 -3.92
CA LEU A 959 -16.49 -7.86 -4.67
C LEU A 959 -15.26 -8.51 -5.34
N GLY A 960 -14.81 -9.62 -4.78
CA GLY A 960 -13.70 -10.43 -5.31
C GLY A 960 -14.17 -11.49 -6.31
N LYS A 961 -13.56 -11.53 -7.49
CA LYS A 961 -13.68 -12.62 -8.48
C LYS A 961 -12.37 -13.40 -8.56
N THR A 962 -12.42 -14.72 -8.61
CA THR A 962 -11.24 -15.56 -8.83
C THR A 962 -11.26 -16.16 -10.24
N CYS A 963 -10.19 -15.94 -11.00
CA CYS A 963 -10.00 -16.49 -12.34
C CYS A 963 -8.75 -17.37 -12.34
N TRP A 964 -8.91 -18.68 -12.49
CA TRP A 964 -7.80 -19.61 -12.65
C TRP A 964 -7.44 -19.74 -14.11
N VAL A 965 -6.32 -19.16 -14.48
CA VAL A 965 -5.93 -19.00 -15.88
C VAL A 965 -4.90 -20.06 -16.24
N GLY A 966 -5.05 -20.68 -17.40
CA GLY A 966 -4.05 -21.59 -17.95
C GLY A 966 -2.87 -20.85 -18.56
N ASN A 967 -1.72 -21.51 -18.62
CA ASN A 967 -0.52 -20.99 -19.28
C ASN A 967 0.04 -21.98 -20.29
N ASP A 968 -0.82 -22.84 -20.84
CA ASP A 968 -0.46 -23.75 -21.90
C ASP A 968 -0.41 -22.94 -23.21
N GLY A 969 0.68 -23.11 -23.98
CA GLY A 969 0.82 -22.52 -25.32
C GLY A 969 0.12 -23.39 -26.36
N PHE A 970 0.84 -23.71 -27.43
CA PHE A 970 0.41 -24.74 -28.38
C PHE A 970 1.16 -26.04 -28.13
N VAL A 971 0.41 -27.13 -27.97
CA VAL A 971 0.94 -28.50 -27.93
C VAL A 971 0.22 -29.27 -29.01
N GLU A 972 0.98 -29.79 -29.98
CA GLU A 972 0.42 -30.60 -31.06
C GLU A 972 -0.20 -31.87 -30.46
N ASN A 973 -1.49 -32.05 -30.68
CA ASN A 973 -2.24 -33.22 -30.20
C ASN A 973 -2.83 -33.98 -31.39
N PRO A 974 -2.31 -35.18 -31.70
CA PRO A 974 -2.85 -36.03 -32.77
C PRO A 974 -4.33 -36.39 -32.60
N CYS A 975 -4.86 -36.31 -31.37
CA CYS A 975 -6.26 -36.56 -31.04
C CYS A 975 -7.06 -35.27 -30.81
N ALA A 976 -6.61 -34.12 -31.35
CA ALA A 976 -7.37 -32.88 -31.27
C ALA A 976 -8.64 -32.97 -32.12
N GLU A 977 -9.73 -32.35 -31.66
CA GLU A 977 -11.01 -32.32 -32.39
C GLU A 977 -10.87 -31.79 -33.82
N VAL A 978 -9.92 -30.89 -34.06
CA VAL A 978 -9.66 -30.36 -35.40
C VAL A 978 -9.16 -31.45 -36.37
N VAL A 979 -8.47 -32.47 -35.87
CA VAL A 979 -8.03 -33.63 -36.67
C VAL A 979 -9.23 -34.48 -37.06
N ASP A 980 -10.19 -34.69 -36.15
CA ASP A 980 -11.44 -35.38 -36.46
C ASP A 980 -12.31 -34.59 -37.46
N GLN A 981 -12.38 -33.26 -37.29
CA GLN A 981 -13.08 -32.36 -38.21
C GLN A 981 -12.42 -32.36 -39.59
N LEU A 982 -11.09 -32.36 -39.66
CA LEU A 982 -10.33 -32.51 -40.90
C LEU A 982 -10.61 -33.86 -41.55
N ALA A 983 -10.51 -34.97 -40.81
CA ALA A 983 -10.75 -36.30 -41.34
C ALA A 983 -12.19 -36.43 -41.89
N ALA A 984 -13.18 -35.91 -41.17
CA ALA A 984 -14.57 -35.86 -41.62
C ALA A 984 -14.75 -35.00 -42.88
N LEU A 985 -14.06 -33.85 -42.97
CA LEU A 985 -14.06 -32.98 -44.15
C LEU A 985 -13.44 -33.67 -45.37
N LEU A 986 -12.38 -34.45 -45.18
CA LEU A 986 -11.73 -35.23 -46.23
C LEU A 986 -12.65 -36.36 -46.74
N ILE A 987 -13.31 -37.10 -45.83
CA ILE A 987 -14.25 -38.17 -46.18
C ILE A 987 -15.48 -37.61 -46.91
N ALA A 988 -16.01 -36.48 -46.46
CA ALA A 988 -17.20 -35.87 -47.05
C ALA A 988 -16.96 -35.32 -48.46
N THR A 989 -15.73 -34.91 -48.76
CA THR A 989 -15.38 -34.21 -50.01
C THR A 989 -14.65 -35.11 -51.01
N SER A 990 -14.15 -36.28 -50.59
CA SER A 990 -13.61 -37.30 -51.50
C SER A 990 -14.72 -37.96 -52.32
N ALA A 991 -15.03 -37.42 -53.50
CA ALA A 991 -15.93 -38.04 -54.48
C ALA A 991 -15.13 -38.84 -55.54
N PRO A 992 -15.70 -39.93 -56.11
CA PRO A 992 -14.93 -41.01 -56.73
C PRO A 992 -14.52 -40.70 -58.18
N SER A 993 -13.46 -39.93 -58.36
CA SER A 993 -12.68 -39.97 -59.62
C SER A 993 -11.57 -41.02 -59.47
N GLU A 994 -11.84 -42.22 -59.98
CA GLU A 994 -10.93 -43.38 -60.06
C GLU A 994 -10.78 -44.31 -58.83
N GLY A 995 -11.87 -44.54 -58.08
CA GLY A 995 -12.09 -45.85 -57.44
C GLY A 995 -11.26 -46.18 -56.19
N VAL A 996 -10.82 -45.18 -55.44
CA VAL A 996 -10.38 -45.36 -54.05
C VAL A 996 -11.23 -44.44 -53.18
N GLU A 997 -12.23 -45.00 -52.49
CA GLU A 997 -12.79 -44.34 -51.30
C GLU A 997 -11.66 -44.30 -50.28
N ALA A 998 -11.26 -43.12 -49.83
CA ALA A 998 -10.32 -43.02 -48.71
C ALA A 998 -10.98 -43.68 -47.50
N GLY A 999 -10.48 -44.85 -47.08
CA GLY A 999 -10.97 -45.49 -45.87
C GLY A 999 -10.74 -44.55 -44.67
N ASP A 1000 -11.53 -44.69 -43.60
CA ASP A 1000 -11.42 -43.85 -42.38
C ASP A 1000 -9.96 -43.70 -41.89
N SER A 1001 -9.13 -44.74 -42.07
CA SER A 1001 -7.70 -44.74 -41.72
C SER A 1001 -6.83 -43.84 -42.62
N GLU A 1002 -7.13 -43.72 -43.92
CA GLU A 1002 -6.36 -42.90 -44.86
C GLU A 1002 -6.71 -41.42 -44.69
N ALA A 1003 -7.99 -41.10 -44.51
CA ALA A 1003 -8.44 -39.73 -44.20
C ALA A 1003 -7.89 -39.23 -42.86
N CYS A 1004 -7.81 -40.09 -41.84
CA CYS A 1004 -7.20 -39.75 -40.55
C CYS A 1004 -5.68 -39.54 -40.68
N ALA A 1005 -4.96 -40.38 -41.42
CA ALA A 1005 -3.54 -40.19 -41.70
C ALA A 1005 -3.27 -38.86 -42.44
N CYS A 1006 -4.12 -38.51 -43.40
CA CYS A 1006 -4.04 -37.23 -44.10
C CYS A 1006 -4.39 -36.03 -43.23
N ALA A 1007 -5.40 -36.13 -42.38
CA ALA A 1007 -5.74 -35.09 -41.42
C ALA A 1007 -4.56 -34.81 -40.46
N LEU A 1008 -3.88 -35.85 -39.99
CA LEU A 1008 -2.70 -35.73 -39.13
C LEU A 1008 -1.53 -35.05 -39.85
N GLU A 1009 -1.26 -35.42 -41.09
CA GLU A 1009 -0.16 -34.82 -41.86
C GLU A 1009 -0.41 -33.34 -42.17
N ILE A 1010 -1.64 -32.99 -42.57
CA ILE A 1010 -2.06 -31.59 -42.76
C ILE A 1010 -1.89 -30.83 -41.46
N TYR A 1011 -2.43 -31.37 -40.36
CA TYR A 1011 -2.33 -30.75 -39.05
C TYR A 1011 -0.86 -30.54 -38.63
N HIS A 1012 0.02 -31.50 -38.91
CA HIS A 1012 1.45 -31.39 -38.63
C HIS A 1012 2.14 -30.26 -39.40
N GLU A 1013 1.87 -30.13 -40.70
CA GLU A 1013 2.47 -29.06 -41.51
C GLU A 1013 1.99 -27.67 -41.10
N PHE A 1014 0.69 -27.51 -40.81
CA PHE A 1014 0.17 -26.26 -40.27
C PHE A 1014 0.72 -25.99 -38.86
N SER A 1015 0.88 -27.02 -38.03
CA SER A 1015 1.50 -26.91 -36.69
C SER A 1015 2.94 -26.43 -36.78
N ARG A 1016 3.75 -26.96 -37.71
CA ARG A 1016 5.13 -26.53 -37.96
C ARG A 1016 5.21 -25.05 -38.35
N ALA A 1017 4.39 -24.63 -39.32
CA ALA A 1017 4.32 -23.23 -39.75
C ALA A 1017 3.85 -22.32 -38.61
N PHE A 1018 2.83 -22.75 -37.86
CA PHE A 1018 2.29 -22.02 -36.73
C PHE A 1018 3.31 -21.85 -35.61
N VAL A 1019 4.00 -22.91 -35.17
CA VAL A 1019 5.00 -22.86 -34.09
C VAL A 1019 6.10 -21.86 -34.43
N ALA A 1020 6.65 -21.93 -35.66
CA ALA A 1020 7.67 -21.00 -36.12
C ALA A 1020 7.19 -19.53 -36.13
N TRP A 1021 5.91 -19.30 -36.46
CA TRP A 1021 5.32 -17.96 -36.41
C TRP A 1021 5.02 -17.48 -34.98
N TYR A 1022 4.56 -18.41 -34.13
CA TYR A 1022 4.03 -18.14 -32.80
C TYR A 1022 5.13 -17.91 -31.76
N GLU A 1023 6.27 -18.58 -31.87
CA GLU A 1023 7.37 -18.55 -30.88
C GLU A 1023 7.79 -17.12 -30.49
N ASN A 1024 7.97 -16.23 -31.47
CA ASN A 1024 8.39 -14.83 -31.22
C ASN A 1024 7.22 -13.86 -30.96
N ARG A 1025 5.97 -14.35 -31.01
CA ARG A 1025 4.74 -13.55 -30.92
C ARG A 1025 3.81 -14.01 -29.82
N ALA A 1026 4.26 -14.96 -29.01
CA ALA A 1026 3.47 -15.67 -28.03
C ALA A 1026 2.92 -14.74 -26.92
N HIS A 1027 3.50 -13.55 -26.77
CA HIS A 1027 3.13 -12.53 -25.78
C HIS A 1027 2.48 -11.26 -26.37
N ASP A 1028 2.23 -11.25 -27.68
CA ASP A 1028 1.61 -10.13 -28.38
C ASP A 1028 0.09 -10.14 -28.18
N HIS A 1029 -0.51 -8.94 -28.17
CA HIS A 1029 -1.96 -8.80 -28.19
C HIS A 1029 -2.46 -8.80 -29.63
N PHE A 1030 -3.43 -9.66 -29.93
CA PHE A 1030 -4.00 -9.75 -31.25
C PHE A 1030 -5.49 -9.41 -31.25
N GLN A 1031 -5.86 -8.48 -32.11
CA GLN A 1031 -7.26 -8.23 -32.43
C GLN A 1031 -7.81 -9.39 -33.24
N SER A 1032 -8.95 -9.93 -32.80
CA SER A 1032 -9.44 -11.22 -33.26
C SER A 1032 -9.64 -11.27 -34.79
N ALA A 1033 -10.12 -10.19 -35.41
CA ALA A 1033 -10.31 -10.09 -36.86
C ALA A 1033 -8.98 -9.96 -37.62
N ALA A 1034 -8.07 -9.10 -37.16
CA ALA A 1034 -6.75 -8.91 -37.76
C ALA A 1034 -5.87 -10.17 -37.67
N LEU A 1035 -6.02 -10.94 -36.58
CA LEU A 1035 -5.32 -12.21 -36.38
C LEU A 1035 -5.66 -13.24 -37.46
N GLY A 1036 -6.94 -13.35 -37.83
CA GLY A 1036 -7.37 -14.29 -38.88
C GLY A 1036 -6.69 -13.99 -40.22
N ALA A 1037 -6.68 -12.72 -40.63
CA ALA A 1037 -6.02 -12.29 -41.86
C ALA A 1037 -4.50 -12.53 -41.84
N ARG A 1038 -3.85 -12.33 -40.69
CA ARG A 1038 -2.40 -12.57 -40.52
C ARG A 1038 -2.07 -14.07 -40.60
N LEU A 1039 -2.82 -14.93 -39.92
CA LEU A 1039 -2.63 -16.38 -39.97
C LEU A 1039 -2.87 -16.93 -41.38
N GLN A 1040 -3.90 -16.44 -42.07
CA GLN A 1040 -4.15 -16.80 -43.46
C GLN A 1040 -2.97 -16.45 -44.36
N ALA A 1041 -2.41 -15.24 -44.24
CA ALA A 1041 -1.24 -14.83 -45.01
C ALA A 1041 0.01 -15.69 -44.70
N GLU A 1042 0.22 -16.05 -43.42
CA GLU A 1042 1.34 -16.90 -43.00
C GLU A 1042 1.20 -18.31 -43.59
N PHE A 1043 0.05 -18.95 -43.42
CA PHE A 1043 -0.20 -20.31 -43.91
C PHE A 1043 -0.13 -20.40 -45.42
N ALA A 1044 -0.68 -19.42 -46.15
CA ALA A 1044 -0.56 -19.35 -47.61
C ALA A 1044 0.90 -19.25 -48.09
N SER A 1045 1.82 -18.74 -47.26
CA SER A 1045 3.23 -18.57 -47.61
C SER A 1045 4.12 -19.76 -47.23
N GLN A 1046 3.87 -20.40 -46.08
CA GLN A 1046 4.77 -21.42 -45.49
C GLN A 1046 4.29 -22.86 -45.66
N VAL A 1047 2.99 -23.11 -45.78
CA VAL A 1047 2.43 -24.48 -45.82
C VAL A 1047 2.51 -25.02 -47.25
N ARG A 1048 3.18 -26.17 -47.42
CA ARG A 1048 3.34 -26.86 -48.71
C ARG A 1048 3.17 -28.37 -48.50
N LEU A 1049 2.11 -28.97 -49.03
CA LEU A 1049 1.96 -30.42 -49.14
C LEU A 1049 2.70 -30.92 -50.39
N ALA A 1050 4.03 -30.85 -50.40
CA ALA A 1050 4.80 -31.06 -51.63
C ALA A 1050 5.17 -32.53 -51.94
N ASP A 1051 5.06 -33.45 -50.99
CA ASP A 1051 5.60 -34.81 -51.14
C ASP A 1051 4.76 -35.91 -50.46
N SER A 1052 3.44 -35.74 -50.33
CA SER A 1052 2.58 -36.72 -49.64
C SER A 1052 1.47 -37.32 -50.48
N ASP A 1053 1.06 -38.56 -50.13
CA ASP A 1053 -0.09 -39.25 -50.73
C ASP A 1053 -1.40 -38.46 -50.53
N CYS A 1054 -1.43 -37.57 -49.53
CA CYS A 1054 -2.56 -36.69 -49.23
C CYS A 1054 -2.66 -35.48 -50.17
N ALA A 1055 -1.58 -35.09 -50.83
CA ALA A 1055 -1.61 -34.04 -51.85
C ALA A 1055 -2.49 -34.43 -53.05
N ALA A 1056 -2.61 -35.73 -53.34
CA ALA A 1056 -3.44 -36.25 -54.43
C ALA A 1056 -4.95 -36.09 -54.17
N LEU A 1057 -5.37 -35.89 -52.92
CA LEU A 1057 -6.76 -35.70 -52.50
C LEU A 1057 -7.21 -34.22 -52.44
N MET A 1058 -6.31 -33.27 -52.74
CA MET A 1058 -6.52 -31.83 -52.50
C MET A 1058 -6.80 -31.06 -53.80
N GLU A 1059 -8.08 -30.87 -54.14
CA GLU A 1059 -8.50 -29.91 -55.17
C GLU A 1059 -8.65 -28.49 -54.58
N ASP A 1060 -8.49 -27.44 -55.42
CA ASP A 1060 -8.50 -26.02 -55.00
C ASP A 1060 -9.67 -25.62 -54.05
N PRO A 1061 -10.93 -26.09 -54.22
CA PRO A 1061 -12.03 -25.75 -53.31
C PRO A 1061 -11.88 -26.37 -51.91
N LEU A 1062 -11.42 -27.63 -51.84
CA LEU A 1062 -11.21 -28.36 -50.58
C LEU A 1062 -10.06 -27.75 -49.78
N TRP A 1063 -8.98 -27.33 -50.47
CA TRP A 1063 -7.85 -26.66 -49.83
C TRP A 1063 -8.27 -25.36 -49.11
N SER A 1064 -9.17 -24.58 -49.72
CA SER A 1064 -9.68 -23.35 -49.09
C SER A 1064 -10.51 -23.63 -47.83
N GLU A 1065 -11.23 -24.74 -47.76
CA GLU A 1065 -11.99 -25.15 -46.58
C GLU A 1065 -11.08 -25.67 -45.46
N VAL A 1066 -10.04 -26.44 -45.83
CA VAL A 1066 -8.98 -26.88 -44.91
C VAL A 1066 -8.24 -25.68 -44.32
N GLU A 1067 -7.82 -24.73 -45.14
CA GLU A 1067 -7.14 -23.51 -44.69
C GLU A 1067 -8.04 -22.70 -43.74
N ALA A 1068 -9.32 -22.53 -44.07
CA ALA A 1068 -10.27 -21.82 -43.21
C ALA A 1068 -10.46 -22.52 -41.85
N LEU A 1069 -10.54 -23.85 -41.84
CA LEU A 1069 -10.63 -24.65 -40.60
C LEU A 1069 -9.35 -24.51 -39.75
N MET A 1070 -8.18 -24.57 -40.36
CA MET A 1070 -6.89 -24.39 -39.68
C MET A 1070 -6.73 -22.97 -39.14
N VAL A 1071 -7.04 -21.94 -39.92
CA VAL A 1071 -7.03 -20.54 -39.46
C VAL A 1071 -7.99 -20.38 -38.27
N ALA A 1072 -9.18 -20.97 -38.31
CA ALA A 1072 -10.12 -20.92 -37.19
C ALA A 1072 -9.57 -21.61 -35.93
N HIS A 1073 -8.97 -22.79 -36.08
CA HIS A 1073 -8.35 -23.54 -34.98
C HIS A 1073 -7.19 -22.77 -34.34
N PHE A 1074 -6.17 -22.41 -35.13
CA PHE A 1074 -4.98 -21.71 -34.64
C PHE A 1074 -5.30 -20.30 -34.13
N ARG A 1075 -6.35 -19.65 -34.65
CA ARG A 1075 -6.86 -18.40 -34.06
C ARG A 1075 -7.37 -18.61 -32.63
N GLN A 1076 -8.08 -19.70 -32.33
CA GLN A 1076 -8.48 -20.02 -30.95
C GLN A 1076 -7.28 -20.35 -30.06
N VAL A 1077 -6.30 -21.09 -30.60
CA VAL A 1077 -5.03 -21.36 -29.90
C VAL A 1077 -4.32 -20.05 -29.54
N VAL A 1078 -4.19 -19.12 -30.47
CA VAL A 1078 -3.58 -17.82 -30.17
C VAL A 1078 -4.43 -17.06 -29.15
N LEU A 1079 -5.75 -16.96 -29.29
CA LEU A 1079 -6.56 -16.16 -28.36
C LEU A 1079 -6.59 -16.72 -26.91
N HIS A 1080 -6.36 -18.03 -26.73
CA HIS A 1080 -6.49 -18.70 -25.42
C HIS A 1080 -5.22 -19.40 -24.93
N GLY A 1081 -4.13 -19.39 -25.70
CA GLY A 1081 -2.82 -19.88 -25.30
C GLY A 1081 -2.04 -18.82 -24.53
N LEU A 1082 -1.22 -19.25 -23.56
CA LEU A 1082 -0.41 -18.37 -22.69
C LEU A 1082 -1.21 -17.19 -22.09
N GLN A 1083 -2.48 -17.41 -21.74
CA GLN A 1083 -3.39 -16.35 -21.27
C GLN A 1083 -2.80 -15.60 -20.07
N PHE A 1084 -2.20 -16.34 -19.14
CA PHE A 1084 -1.60 -15.75 -17.95
C PHE A 1084 -0.42 -14.84 -18.30
N GLU A 1085 0.59 -15.33 -19.02
CA GLU A 1085 1.78 -14.56 -19.40
C GLU A 1085 1.44 -13.33 -20.25
N ARG A 1086 0.47 -13.46 -21.16
CA ARG A 1086 0.00 -12.31 -21.95
C ARG A 1086 -0.66 -11.25 -21.10
N PHE A 1087 -1.53 -11.67 -20.18
CA PHE A 1087 -2.20 -10.74 -19.29
C PHE A 1087 -1.20 -10.07 -18.35
N GLU A 1088 -0.28 -10.82 -17.75
CA GLU A 1088 0.81 -10.32 -16.91
C GLU A 1088 1.66 -9.28 -17.66
N GLY A 1089 2.12 -9.61 -18.87
CA GLY A 1089 2.90 -8.70 -19.70
C GLY A 1089 2.13 -7.43 -20.11
N ALA A 1090 0.84 -7.55 -20.45
CA ALA A 1090 -0.02 -6.40 -20.75
C ALA A 1090 -0.26 -5.52 -19.52
N TRP A 1091 -0.60 -6.13 -18.38
CA TRP A 1091 -0.81 -5.47 -17.09
C TRP A 1091 0.41 -4.66 -16.68
N ARG A 1092 1.60 -5.25 -16.74
CA ARG A 1092 2.86 -4.59 -16.42
C ARG A 1092 3.15 -3.41 -17.33
N ARG A 1093 3.07 -3.60 -18.64
CA ARG A 1093 3.33 -2.54 -19.63
C ARG A 1093 2.38 -1.36 -19.44
N TRP A 1094 1.12 -1.64 -19.13
CA TRP A 1094 0.15 -0.60 -18.79
C TRP A 1094 0.53 0.12 -17.49
N LEU A 1095 0.85 -0.59 -16.42
CA LEU A 1095 1.28 0.01 -15.16
C LEU A 1095 2.52 0.91 -15.32
N GLN A 1096 3.51 0.48 -16.09
CA GLN A 1096 4.69 1.29 -16.43
C GLN A 1096 4.32 2.57 -17.18
N ALA A 1097 3.39 2.50 -18.14
CA ALA A 1097 2.90 3.69 -18.84
C ALA A 1097 2.08 4.60 -17.90
N ASN A 1098 1.25 4.02 -17.03
CA ASN A 1098 0.43 4.72 -16.06
C ASN A 1098 1.26 5.44 -14.98
N ALA A 1099 2.36 4.83 -14.51
CA ALA A 1099 3.26 5.40 -13.50
C ALA A 1099 3.96 6.70 -13.95
N ARG A 1100 4.00 6.99 -15.25
CA ARG A 1100 4.55 8.25 -15.79
C ARG A 1100 3.67 9.48 -15.48
N PHE A 1101 2.40 9.27 -15.16
CA PHE A 1101 1.42 10.35 -14.96
C PHE A 1101 1.01 10.48 -13.50
N ASP A 1102 1.15 11.67 -12.92
CA ASP A 1102 0.46 12.01 -11.68
C ASP A 1102 -0.95 12.51 -12.02
N TRP A 1103 -1.90 11.57 -12.07
CA TRP A 1103 -3.29 11.88 -12.44
C TRP A 1103 -3.96 12.92 -11.53
N ALA A 1104 -3.49 13.08 -10.29
CA ALA A 1104 -3.99 14.11 -9.38
C ALA A 1104 -3.53 15.53 -9.77
N GLU A 1105 -2.48 15.67 -10.60
CA GLU A 1105 -1.98 16.95 -11.13
C GLU A 1105 -2.46 17.25 -12.56
N GLU A 1106 -2.87 16.22 -13.31
CA GLU A 1106 -3.34 16.42 -14.70
C GLU A 1106 -4.56 17.33 -14.75
N ARG A 1107 -5.55 17.11 -13.87
CA ARG A 1107 -6.71 18.01 -13.60
C ARG A 1107 -7.30 18.65 -14.85
N LEU A 1108 -7.51 17.84 -15.90
CA LEU A 1108 -7.84 18.31 -17.25
C LEU A 1108 -9.06 19.24 -17.27
N HIS A 1109 -10.10 18.88 -16.51
CA HIS A 1109 -11.29 19.70 -16.32
C HIS A 1109 -10.96 21.10 -15.75
N GLU A 1110 -10.17 21.15 -14.67
CA GLU A 1110 -9.82 22.40 -14.02
C GLU A 1110 -8.91 23.28 -14.87
N ARG A 1111 -8.03 22.69 -15.69
CA ARG A 1111 -7.20 23.43 -16.65
C ARG A 1111 -8.05 24.12 -17.71
N VAL A 1112 -9.02 23.40 -18.30
CA VAL A 1112 -9.97 24.01 -19.25
C VAL A 1112 -10.76 25.12 -18.56
N ALA A 1113 -11.30 24.85 -17.37
CA ALA A 1113 -12.04 25.85 -16.59
C ALA A 1113 -11.17 27.07 -16.24
N ALA A 1114 -9.89 26.89 -15.93
CA ALA A 1114 -8.94 27.96 -15.64
C ALA A 1114 -8.68 28.84 -16.88
N ILE A 1115 -8.44 28.23 -18.05
CA ILE A 1115 -8.26 28.96 -19.32
C ILE A 1115 -9.54 29.75 -19.68
N LEU A 1116 -10.71 29.12 -19.55
CA LEU A 1116 -12.00 29.78 -19.78
C LEU A 1116 -12.20 30.97 -18.84
N ARG A 1117 -11.89 30.80 -17.55
CA ARG A 1117 -12.02 31.85 -16.53
C ARG A 1117 -11.06 33.01 -16.76
N ALA A 1118 -9.81 32.72 -17.12
CA ALA A 1118 -8.79 33.75 -17.37
C ALA A 1118 -9.10 34.60 -18.61
N ARG A 1119 -9.87 34.07 -19.57
CA ARG A 1119 -10.18 34.71 -20.86
C ARG A 1119 -11.64 35.16 -21.00
N LEU A 1120 -12.38 35.17 -19.91
CA LEU A 1120 -13.77 35.59 -19.87
C LEU A 1120 -13.88 37.11 -19.98
N LEU A 1121 -14.71 37.62 -20.90
CA LEU A 1121 -14.94 39.05 -21.08
C LEU A 1121 -15.99 39.62 -20.12
N ASP A 1122 -16.96 38.79 -19.71
CA ASP A 1122 -18.06 39.18 -18.83
C ASP A 1122 -17.84 38.64 -17.41
N ALA A 1123 -17.56 39.53 -16.46
CA ALA A 1123 -17.32 39.17 -15.06
C ALA A 1123 -18.57 38.61 -14.33
N SER A 1124 -19.76 38.63 -14.95
CA SER A 1124 -21.02 38.19 -14.33
C SER A 1124 -21.38 36.71 -14.56
N ALA A 1125 -20.60 35.97 -15.37
CA ALA A 1125 -20.90 34.56 -15.62
C ALA A 1125 -20.73 33.70 -14.35
N SER A 1126 -21.67 32.79 -14.10
CA SER A 1126 -21.61 31.89 -12.95
C SER A 1126 -20.52 30.82 -13.12
N ALA A 1127 -19.94 30.38 -12.00
CA ALA A 1127 -18.96 29.30 -12.00
C ALA A 1127 -19.52 27.99 -12.60
N ASP A 1128 -20.82 27.72 -12.41
CA ASP A 1128 -21.51 26.56 -12.97
C ASP A 1128 -21.61 26.60 -14.49
N ALA A 1129 -21.81 27.78 -15.08
CA ALA A 1129 -21.84 27.94 -16.53
C ALA A 1129 -20.47 27.66 -17.16
N LEU A 1130 -19.39 28.15 -16.53
CA LEU A 1130 -18.01 27.85 -16.95
C LEU A 1130 -17.68 26.36 -16.81
N HIS A 1131 -18.10 25.73 -15.70
CA HIS A 1131 -17.95 24.30 -15.47
C HIS A 1131 -18.67 23.48 -16.55
N GLY A 1132 -19.94 23.78 -16.82
CA GLY A 1132 -20.72 23.10 -17.87
C GLY A 1132 -20.07 23.24 -19.25
N CYS A 1133 -19.52 24.41 -19.58
CA CYS A 1133 -18.78 24.63 -20.82
C CYS A 1133 -17.51 23.78 -20.90
N ALA A 1134 -16.72 23.70 -19.81
CA ALA A 1134 -15.52 22.88 -19.76
C ALA A 1134 -15.84 21.37 -19.94
N VAL A 1135 -16.87 20.87 -19.25
CA VAL A 1135 -17.35 19.49 -19.40
C VAL A 1135 -17.77 19.19 -20.85
N ALA A 1136 -18.51 20.10 -21.49
CA ALA A 1136 -18.96 19.92 -22.86
C ALA A 1136 -17.79 19.83 -23.86
N ILE A 1137 -16.80 20.73 -23.73
CA ILE A 1137 -15.59 20.74 -24.56
C ILE A 1137 -14.83 19.41 -24.41
N LEU A 1138 -14.58 19.00 -23.17
CA LEU A 1138 -13.83 17.78 -22.90
C LEU A 1138 -14.56 16.51 -23.35
N ARG A 1139 -15.88 16.47 -23.20
CA ARG A 1139 -16.70 15.35 -23.68
C ARG A 1139 -16.68 15.23 -25.20
N GLN A 1140 -16.77 16.35 -25.93
CA GLN A 1140 -16.72 16.35 -27.39
C GLN A 1140 -15.35 15.89 -27.89
N TYR A 1141 -14.28 16.49 -27.35
CA TYR A 1141 -12.91 16.16 -27.74
C TYR A 1141 -12.55 14.71 -27.38
N GLY A 1142 -12.92 14.29 -26.17
CA GLY A 1142 -12.71 12.94 -25.67
C GLY A 1142 -13.46 11.86 -26.44
N SER A 1143 -14.72 12.10 -26.82
CA SER A 1143 -15.47 11.16 -27.66
C SER A 1143 -14.79 10.97 -29.02
N ALA A 1144 -14.33 12.05 -29.66
CA ALA A 1144 -13.59 11.94 -30.93
C ALA A 1144 -12.29 11.15 -30.78
N PHE A 1145 -11.60 11.30 -29.65
CA PHE A 1145 -10.40 10.51 -29.35
C PHE A 1145 -10.71 9.03 -29.12
N TYR A 1146 -11.79 8.72 -28.39
CA TYR A 1146 -12.26 7.35 -28.17
C TYR A 1146 -12.55 6.64 -29.49
N ASP A 1147 -13.31 7.28 -30.39
CA ASP A 1147 -13.68 6.70 -31.67
C ASP A 1147 -12.44 6.49 -32.56
N TRP A 1148 -11.51 7.45 -32.56
CA TRP A 1148 -10.23 7.31 -33.26
C TRP A 1148 -9.38 6.16 -32.71
N MET A 1149 -9.30 6.01 -31.38
CA MET A 1149 -8.59 4.91 -30.73
C MET A 1149 -9.22 3.56 -31.09
N ALA A 1150 -10.56 3.48 -31.00
CA ALA A 1150 -11.33 2.29 -31.32
C ALA A 1150 -11.18 1.86 -32.79
N ASP A 1151 -11.15 2.81 -33.74
CA ASP A 1151 -10.88 2.51 -35.16
C ASP A 1151 -9.48 1.93 -35.38
N ASN A 1152 -8.45 2.55 -34.79
CA ASN A 1152 -7.08 2.03 -34.92
C ASN A 1152 -6.94 0.62 -34.33
N LEU A 1153 -7.56 0.37 -33.18
CA LEU A 1153 -7.64 -0.94 -32.56
C LEU A 1153 -8.39 -1.94 -33.45
N ALA A 1154 -9.54 -1.58 -34.02
CA ALA A 1154 -10.30 -2.46 -34.90
C ALA A 1154 -9.51 -2.87 -36.15
N GLN A 1155 -8.61 -2.01 -36.64
CA GLN A 1155 -7.70 -2.29 -37.76
C GLN A 1155 -6.44 -3.08 -37.34
N GLY A 1156 -6.25 -3.39 -36.05
CA GLY A 1156 -5.11 -4.15 -35.54
C GLY A 1156 -3.76 -3.44 -35.67
N ARG A 1157 -3.78 -2.09 -35.60
CA ARG A 1157 -2.57 -1.26 -35.60
C ARG A 1157 -1.94 -1.23 -34.20
N GLU A 1158 -0.62 -1.20 -34.15
CA GLU A 1158 0.11 -0.88 -32.92
C GLU A 1158 0.21 0.64 -32.69
N VAL A 1159 0.57 1.07 -31.47
CA VAL A 1159 0.57 2.50 -31.09
C VAL A 1159 1.40 3.40 -32.01
N ASP A 1160 2.49 2.86 -32.59
CA ASP A 1160 3.38 3.57 -33.51
C ASP A 1160 2.83 3.63 -34.95
N GLU A 1161 1.86 2.77 -35.28
CA GLU A 1161 1.22 2.68 -36.59
C GLU A 1161 -0.11 3.46 -36.65
N PHE A 1162 -0.51 4.12 -35.56
CA PHE A 1162 -1.76 4.86 -35.48
C PHE A 1162 -1.83 6.00 -36.49
N THR A 1163 -3.01 6.22 -37.06
CA THR A 1163 -3.28 7.39 -37.90
C THR A 1163 -3.18 8.69 -37.11
N ALA A 1164 -2.87 9.81 -37.76
CA ALA A 1164 -2.83 11.09 -37.07
C ALA A 1164 -4.22 11.46 -36.51
N PHE A 1165 -4.29 11.76 -35.21
CA PHE A 1165 -5.51 12.26 -34.58
C PHE A 1165 -5.78 13.71 -34.98
N ALA A 1166 -6.90 13.96 -35.67
CA ALA A 1166 -7.30 15.27 -36.17
C ALA A 1166 -8.72 15.64 -35.67
N PRO A 1167 -8.86 16.13 -34.42
CA PRO A 1167 -10.15 16.51 -33.87
C PRO A 1167 -10.73 17.76 -34.55
N GLY A 1168 -12.06 17.92 -34.47
CA GLY A 1168 -12.73 19.14 -34.89
C GLY A 1168 -12.35 20.36 -34.05
N ALA A 1169 -12.67 21.57 -34.54
CA ALA A 1169 -12.42 22.81 -33.79
C ALA A 1169 -13.19 22.84 -32.46
N VAL A 1170 -12.56 23.36 -31.41
CA VAL A 1170 -13.19 23.53 -30.09
C VAL A 1170 -14.37 24.50 -30.20
N SER A 1171 -15.56 24.05 -29.82
CA SER A 1171 -16.76 24.86 -29.76
C SER A 1171 -16.90 25.50 -28.38
N LEU A 1172 -16.89 26.82 -28.30
CA LEU A 1172 -17.17 27.57 -27.07
C LEU A 1172 -18.69 27.74 -26.93
N GLY A 1173 -19.21 27.67 -25.69
CA GLY A 1173 -20.64 27.85 -25.44
C GLY A 1173 -21.14 29.22 -25.93
N ALA A 1174 -22.21 29.22 -26.75
CA ALA A 1174 -22.73 30.43 -27.41
C ALA A 1174 -23.22 31.53 -26.44
N GLU A 1175 -23.42 31.20 -25.17
CA GLU A 1175 -23.94 32.09 -24.13
C GLU A 1175 -22.84 32.87 -23.37
N LEU A 1176 -21.55 32.57 -23.59
CA LEU A 1176 -20.42 33.17 -22.87
C LEU A 1176 -19.47 33.92 -23.82
N GLY A 1177 -19.08 35.15 -23.47
CA GLY A 1177 -18.14 35.96 -24.24
C GLY A 1177 -16.68 35.77 -23.80
N PHE A 1178 -15.80 35.39 -24.73
CA PHE A 1178 -14.37 35.16 -24.46
C PHE A 1178 -13.45 36.02 -25.35
N THR A 1179 -12.22 36.26 -24.91
CA THR A 1179 -11.20 36.95 -25.73
C THR A 1179 -10.87 36.14 -27.01
N PRO A 1180 -10.51 36.81 -28.12
CA PRO A 1180 -10.09 36.13 -29.35
C PRO A 1180 -8.94 35.13 -29.09
N GLY A 1181 -9.00 33.95 -29.71
CA GLY A 1181 -7.98 32.91 -29.56
C GLY A 1181 -8.19 31.93 -28.40
N THR A 1182 -9.24 32.09 -27.58
CA THR A 1182 -9.54 31.17 -26.46
C THR A 1182 -9.74 29.72 -26.91
N ALA A 1183 -10.52 29.50 -27.98
CA ALA A 1183 -10.73 28.16 -28.54
C ALA A 1183 -9.43 27.52 -29.06
N VAL A 1184 -8.52 28.33 -29.61
CA VAL A 1184 -7.21 27.88 -30.11
C VAL A 1184 -6.33 27.45 -28.94
N ALA A 1185 -6.23 28.26 -27.89
CA ALA A 1185 -5.45 27.94 -26.70
C ALA A 1185 -5.92 26.64 -26.02
N ILE A 1186 -7.24 26.45 -25.89
CA ILE A 1186 -7.81 25.19 -25.36
C ILE A 1186 -7.46 24.03 -26.31
N GLY A 1187 -7.64 24.21 -27.62
CA GLY A 1187 -7.33 23.18 -28.61
C GLY A 1187 -5.87 22.74 -28.61
N GLU A 1188 -4.92 23.66 -28.49
CA GLU A 1188 -3.48 23.37 -28.38
C GLU A 1188 -3.15 22.58 -27.11
N MET A 1189 -3.69 23.00 -25.96
CA MET A 1189 -3.51 22.31 -24.68
C MET A 1189 -4.07 20.88 -24.71
N LEU A 1190 -5.29 20.70 -25.25
CA LEU A 1190 -5.89 19.36 -25.38
C LEU A 1190 -5.10 18.48 -26.35
N LYS A 1191 -4.62 19.05 -27.47
CA LYS A 1191 -3.79 18.30 -28.43
C LYS A 1191 -2.51 17.78 -27.78
N GLU A 1192 -1.81 18.61 -27.01
CA GLU A 1192 -0.61 18.20 -26.27
C GLU A 1192 -0.92 17.07 -25.27
N ARG A 1193 -1.95 17.24 -24.43
CA ARG A 1193 -2.28 16.28 -23.38
C ARG A 1193 -2.75 14.93 -23.93
N TYR A 1194 -3.68 14.92 -24.88
CA TYR A 1194 -4.15 13.67 -25.48
C TYR A 1194 -3.07 12.95 -26.31
N ALA A 1195 -2.12 13.69 -26.90
CA ALA A 1195 -0.95 13.06 -27.52
C ALA A 1195 -0.10 12.31 -26.49
N GLY A 1196 0.08 12.86 -25.29
CA GLY A 1196 0.73 12.19 -24.17
C GLY A 1196 -0.03 10.96 -23.67
N TYR A 1197 -1.36 11.01 -23.64
CA TYR A 1197 -2.20 9.92 -23.14
C TYR A 1197 -2.36 8.73 -24.09
N ARG A 1198 -1.91 8.85 -25.35
CA ARG A 1198 -2.09 7.83 -26.40
C ARG A 1198 -1.61 6.45 -25.98
N GLU A 1199 -0.37 6.36 -25.48
CA GLU A 1199 0.25 5.07 -25.13
C GLU A 1199 -0.46 4.42 -23.93
N VAL A 1200 -0.68 5.17 -22.85
CA VAL A 1200 -1.31 4.63 -21.63
C VAL A 1200 -2.73 4.17 -21.89
N SER A 1201 -3.50 4.90 -22.71
CA SER A 1201 -4.87 4.54 -23.06
C SER A 1201 -4.92 3.29 -23.96
N TYR A 1202 -4.06 3.20 -24.99
CA TYR A 1202 -3.92 1.99 -25.80
C TYR A 1202 -3.63 0.75 -24.93
N ARG A 1203 -2.67 0.86 -24.01
CA ARG A 1203 -2.32 -0.25 -23.12
C ARG A 1203 -3.46 -0.62 -22.17
N LEU A 1204 -4.24 0.36 -21.69
CA LEU A 1204 -5.43 0.11 -20.88
C LEU A 1204 -6.50 -0.67 -21.65
N TRP A 1205 -6.73 -0.31 -22.93
CA TRP A 1205 -7.61 -1.06 -23.82
C TRP A 1205 -7.19 -2.53 -23.95
N VAL A 1206 -5.90 -2.79 -24.16
CA VAL A 1206 -5.36 -4.16 -24.23
C VAL A 1206 -5.62 -4.92 -22.93
N VAL A 1207 -5.32 -4.30 -21.78
CA VAL A 1207 -5.58 -4.92 -20.46
C VAL A 1207 -7.06 -5.22 -20.26
N GLY A 1208 -7.95 -4.26 -20.55
CA GLY A 1208 -9.40 -4.43 -20.38
C GLY A 1208 -9.96 -5.56 -21.27
N GLN A 1209 -9.49 -5.64 -22.52
CA GLN A 1209 -9.86 -6.72 -23.45
C GLN A 1209 -9.33 -8.08 -23.01
N LEU A 1210 -8.07 -8.18 -22.58
CA LEU A 1210 -7.51 -9.43 -22.09
C LEU A 1210 -8.22 -9.90 -20.81
N LEU A 1211 -8.42 -9.00 -19.84
CA LEU A 1211 -9.13 -9.31 -18.58
C LEU A 1211 -10.55 -9.81 -18.83
N GLY A 1212 -11.29 -9.13 -19.71
CA GLY A 1212 -12.66 -9.53 -20.09
C GLY A 1212 -12.73 -10.87 -20.81
N ASN A 1213 -11.65 -11.31 -21.46
CA ASN A 1213 -11.57 -12.56 -22.22
C ASN A 1213 -10.85 -13.70 -21.48
N LEU A 1214 -10.36 -13.48 -20.25
CA LEU A 1214 -9.73 -14.54 -19.45
C LEU A 1214 -10.72 -15.69 -19.22
N ARG A 1215 -10.29 -16.92 -19.55
CA ARG A 1215 -11.07 -18.13 -19.33
C ARG A 1215 -10.55 -18.91 -18.14
N ASN A 1216 -11.50 -19.35 -17.31
CA ASN A 1216 -11.21 -20.27 -16.22
C ASN A 1216 -10.88 -21.65 -16.80
N ILE A 1217 -9.74 -22.23 -16.43
CA ILE A 1217 -9.43 -23.63 -16.79
C ILE A 1217 -10.02 -24.58 -15.75
N TYR A 1218 -10.51 -25.73 -16.19
CA TYR A 1218 -11.01 -26.80 -15.32
C TYR A 1218 -10.40 -28.14 -15.76
N PRO A 1219 -10.18 -29.09 -14.83
CA PRO A 1219 -9.72 -30.43 -15.20
C PRO A 1219 -10.73 -31.10 -16.15
N GLY A 1220 -10.21 -31.79 -17.18
CA GLY A 1220 -11.00 -32.59 -18.10
C GLY A 1220 -11.70 -33.74 -17.37
N ALA A 1221 -12.96 -33.99 -17.70
CA ALA A 1221 -13.73 -35.06 -17.13
C ALA A 1221 -13.36 -36.39 -17.80
N THR A 1222 -13.01 -37.39 -17.00
CA THR A 1222 -12.85 -38.77 -17.48
C THR A 1222 -14.20 -39.45 -17.60
N LEU A 1223 -14.57 -39.88 -18.81
CA LEU A 1223 -15.73 -40.74 -19.06
C LEU A 1223 -15.35 -42.20 -18.78
N HIS A 1224 -16.05 -42.83 -17.85
CA HIS A 1224 -15.80 -44.19 -17.38
C HIS A 1224 -16.64 -45.19 -18.18
N ASP A 1225 -16.15 -45.65 -19.32
CA ASP A 1225 -16.81 -46.76 -20.04
C ASP A 1225 -16.00 -48.08 -20.04
N CYS A 1226 -14.77 -48.15 -19.50
CA CYS A 1226 -13.97 -49.39 -19.61
C CYS A 1226 -13.07 -49.84 -18.43
N ASP A 1227 -12.95 -49.14 -17.29
CA ASP A 1227 -12.14 -49.62 -16.15
C ASP A 1227 -12.83 -49.40 -14.79
N ASP A 1228 -13.17 -50.49 -14.11
CA ASP A 1228 -13.72 -50.50 -12.75
C ASP A 1228 -12.61 -50.15 -11.73
N GLY A 1229 -12.70 -48.98 -11.08
CA GLY A 1229 -12.01 -48.74 -9.80
C GLY A 1229 -11.24 -47.43 -9.57
N SER A 1230 -11.35 -46.39 -10.41
CA SER A 1230 -10.69 -45.09 -10.16
C SER A 1230 -11.68 -43.95 -9.89
N ASP A 1231 -12.02 -43.71 -8.62
CA ASP A 1231 -12.96 -42.66 -8.17
C ASP A 1231 -12.32 -41.24 -8.07
N ARG A 1232 -11.18 -40.99 -8.73
CA ARG A 1232 -10.39 -39.77 -8.48
C ARG A 1232 -10.95 -38.49 -9.12
N ASN A 1233 -11.75 -38.55 -10.20
CA ASN A 1233 -12.29 -37.34 -10.87
C ASN A 1233 -13.64 -37.57 -11.62
N PRO A 1234 -14.78 -37.69 -10.91
CA PRO A 1234 -16.08 -37.87 -11.54
C PRO A 1234 -16.58 -36.60 -12.24
N VAL A 1235 -17.33 -36.74 -13.35
CA VAL A 1235 -18.03 -35.64 -14.01
C VAL A 1235 -18.93 -34.91 -12.99
N ARG A 1236 -18.66 -33.62 -12.78
CA ARG A 1236 -19.45 -32.74 -11.90
C ARG A 1236 -19.74 -31.45 -12.66
N LEU A 1237 -21.04 -31.14 -12.82
CA LEU A 1237 -21.50 -29.85 -13.34
C LEU A 1237 -20.78 -28.72 -12.59
N ASP A 1238 -20.29 -27.74 -13.35
CA ASP A 1238 -19.51 -26.58 -12.88
C ASP A 1238 -18.17 -26.90 -12.20
N ASN A 1239 -17.67 -28.14 -12.28
CA ASN A 1239 -16.44 -28.55 -11.59
C ASN A 1239 -15.49 -29.41 -12.44
N THR A 1240 -15.93 -29.90 -13.58
CA THR A 1240 -15.11 -30.65 -14.54
C THR A 1240 -15.50 -30.24 -15.96
N ALA A 1241 -14.51 -30.10 -16.84
CA ALA A 1241 -14.74 -29.88 -18.25
C ALA A 1241 -15.27 -31.15 -18.92
N LEU A 1242 -16.48 -31.15 -19.50
CA LEU A 1242 -17.01 -32.30 -20.25
C LEU A 1242 -16.29 -32.41 -21.61
N GLY A 1243 -15.44 -33.44 -21.74
CA GLY A 1243 -14.54 -33.62 -22.88
C GLY A 1243 -13.24 -32.83 -22.71
N ASN A 1244 -12.15 -33.29 -23.32
CA ASN A 1244 -10.94 -32.46 -23.49
C ASN A 1244 -11.33 -31.28 -24.40
N TYR A 1245 -11.83 -30.18 -23.82
CA TYR A 1245 -12.36 -29.06 -24.60
C TYR A 1245 -11.29 -28.50 -25.56
N PRO A 1246 -11.72 -28.16 -26.78
CA PRO A 1246 -12.23 -26.82 -27.00
C PRO A 1246 -13.73 -26.79 -27.34
N LEU A 1247 -14.42 -25.77 -26.81
CA LEU A 1247 -15.69 -25.16 -27.25
C LEU A 1247 -17.00 -25.98 -27.24
N ARG A 1248 -17.95 -25.53 -26.39
CA ARG A 1248 -19.35 -25.37 -26.81
C ARG A 1248 -19.62 -23.88 -27.02
N GLY A 1249 -19.74 -23.47 -28.28
CA GLY A 1249 -20.56 -22.32 -28.64
C GLY A 1249 -21.97 -22.81 -28.94
N SER A 1250 -22.93 -22.52 -28.08
CA SER A 1250 -24.33 -22.47 -28.53
C SER A 1250 -24.72 -21.00 -28.62
N LEU A 1251 -24.91 -20.54 -29.85
CA LEU A 1251 -25.65 -19.33 -30.17
C LEU A 1251 -27.05 -19.43 -29.52
N SER A 1252 -27.34 -18.47 -28.64
CA SER A 1252 -28.65 -17.85 -28.51
C SER A 1252 -28.45 -16.41 -28.14
#